data_AF-A0A158PJ71-F1
#
_entry.id   AF-A0A158PJ71-F1
#
_cell.length_a   1.000
_cell.length_b   1.000
_cell.length_c   1.000
_cell.angle_alpha   90.00
_cell.angle_beta   90.00
_cell.angle_gamma   90.00
#
_symmetry.space_group_name_H-M   'P 1'
#
loop_
_entity.id
_entity.type
_entity.pdbx_description
1 polymer ?
#
loop_
_entity_poly.entity_id
_entity_poly.type
_entity_poly.pdbx_seq_one_letter_code
_entity_poly.pdbx_strand_id
1 'polypeptide(L)'
;MNCTGGSEKFDAAADVQLAVRIKVHHQMRKLGAVLAVPDLRYQLELYGTLKEFVALDGTTYRDVDVMNNSDFALCKLGCGSPGFTELKLEPFKRGQTAYLAITSQKNYSAPSVMSMTSPSVRNVLLLCANSAENNGSVFWRIELDIQNRSTDGMMAHWVEAVRRDNSSHDTDTVVFSAWAYSSYVDFSGVVNVKNASIQFRVASFNGSGYIGDVVKSQWYSEYQLVGGNYIEMMIAEEMWRDELAAARVLFKYSRTSSCSLVLSYNSHMGIEQRMDFVMDRSRGFLLDRLAFDHPYTLRLWHFGAATTAAYSSYEFRTSTCLKMVNDPTLCAPPPVSDISWTWDSTEQDRNRVVVTWIYGSPTQMIEDGTRVERHDSIVPVVTTFPRMVHFDIAINPLVTVSQYQCQFLDGQRRVVTWTHRSVVIYVPNEHCNYGIEITVVDSRNRRSVTTKTQVIRYEEKYQMLLPPNGWNTGLVLSLLFEPCNGGTLSCFLNDARRSLCNRTVIDMPSHDYQVHFLAYHLHRFAFNIAQALAYLHDQHCIHLHITAENVYLALDYSDPLEIPCDQSVKLGDFCWATVPHVKCSRILSPQSFLPPEGIISDDDYTTAVDVWQYGLLLAGMVTLNSAKPLLCLQTDIVFTDRLIKNFYTSLSSGIRQFDPYVSSLKSKILMCLSSTTRNRSTMRRIEKEIISLNFSAPVSMAGTSSVLL
;
A
#
# COMPACT_ATOMS: atom_id res chain seq x y z
N MET A 1 -41.89 67.20 17.02
CA MET A 1 -41.59 67.80 18.35
C MET A 1 -40.08 67.77 18.50
N ASN A 2 -39.35 68.66 17.83
CA ASN A 2 -39.06 70.05 18.14
C ASN A 2 -38.28 70.29 19.46
N CYS A 3 -37.11 70.91 19.25
CA CYS A 3 -36.38 71.87 20.09
C CYS A 3 -35.22 71.32 20.93
N THR A 4 -33.97 71.53 20.49
CA THR A 4 -33.04 72.67 20.78
C THR A 4 -32.10 72.30 21.94
N GLY A 5 -30.77 72.38 21.85
CA GLY A 5 -29.96 73.48 21.33
C GLY A 5 -29.44 74.29 22.52
N GLY A 6 -28.12 74.36 22.73
CA GLY A 6 -27.52 75.14 23.82
C GLY A 6 -26.03 74.88 24.00
N SER A 7 -25.21 75.55 23.20
CA SER A 7 -23.76 75.64 23.30
C SER A 7 -23.35 76.67 24.35
N GLU A 8 -22.22 76.50 25.03
CA GLU A 8 -21.17 77.54 25.09
C GLU A 8 -19.87 77.00 25.75
N LYS A 9 -18.78 77.12 25.00
CA LYS A 9 -17.37 77.03 25.40
C LYS A 9 -16.83 78.45 25.53
N PHE A 10 -15.88 78.67 26.46
CA PHE A 10 -14.69 79.54 26.33
C PHE A 10 -13.73 79.06 27.45
N ASP A 11 -12.62 78.38 27.13
CA ASP A 11 -11.24 78.91 26.90
C ASP A 11 -10.61 79.49 28.19
N ALA A 12 -9.33 79.32 28.54
CA ALA A 12 -8.17 78.61 28.02
C ALA A 12 -7.04 78.76 29.09
N ALA A 13 -5.86 78.19 28.78
CA ALA A 13 -4.54 78.31 29.44
C ALA A 13 -4.31 77.35 30.63
N ALA A 14 -3.50 76.28 30.54
CA ALA A 14 -2.11 76.09 30.09
C ALA A 14 -1.21 75.74 31.31
N ASP A 15 -0.36 74.75 31.07
CA ASP A 15 0.71 74.16 31.89
C ASP A 15 1.41 75.03 32.93
N VAL A 16 1.84 74.40 34.03
CA VAL A 16 3.26 74.25 34.46
C VAL A 16 3.34 73.66 35.89
N GLN A 17 3.78 72.39 35.94
CA GLN A 17 4.80 71.81 36.83
C GLN A 17 4.84 72.04 38.37
N LEU A 18 4.90 70.89 39.07
CA LEU A 18 5.98 70.46 39.98
C LEU A 18 6.02 70.98 41.44
N ALA A 19 5.62 70.13 42.40
CA ALA A 19 6.37 69.89 43.66
C ALA A 19 5.66 68.89 44.60
N VAL A 20 6.04 67.60 44.58
CA VAL A 20 6.13 66.77 45.81
C VAL A 20 7.27 65.76 45.65
N ARG A 21 8.42 66.07 46.26
CA ARG A 21 9.57 65.17 46.46
C ARG A 21 9.80 65.05 47.98
N ILE A 22 9.94 63.81 48.45
CA ILE A 22 10.78 63.36 49.57
C ILE A 22 10.27 63.62 50.99
N LYS A 23 9.73 62.56 51.63
CA LYS A 23 10.14 62.12 52.98
C LYS A 23 9.63 60.70 53.35
N VAL A 24 10.22 59.66 52.77
CA VAL A 24 10.22 58.31 53.39
C VAL A 24 11.61 57.70 53.19
N HIS A 25 12.56 58.12 54.01
CA HIS A 25 13.93 57.62 54.00
C HIS A 25 14.35 57.25 55.43
N HIS A 26 13.63 56.33 56.07
CA HIS A 26 14.07 55.62 57.27
C HIS A 26 13.15 54.43 57.57
N GLN A 27 13.49 53.24 57.06
CA GLN A 27 13.18 51.90 57.60
C GLN A 27 13.34 50.79 56.53
N MET A 28 14.53 50.66 55.95
CA MET A 28 14.91 49.43 55.22
C MET A 28 16.35 49.02 55.56
N ARG A 29 16.59 48.83 56.86
CA ARG A 29 17.75 48.10 57.39
C ARG A 29 17.26 47.26 58.57
N LYS A 30 16.66 46.10 58.27
CA LYS A 30 16.47 44.91 59.11
C LYS A 30 15.31 44.10 58.54
N LEU A 31 15.61 43.15 57.65
CA LEU A 31 14.91 41.88 57.47
C LEU A 31 15.62 41.14 56.33
N GLY A 32 16.67 40.40 56.69
CA GLY A 32 17.07 39.22 55.95
C GLY A 32 16.00 38.15 56.16
N ALA A 33 14.87 38.30 55.45
CA ALA A 33 13.81 37.32 55.43
C ALA A 33 13.92 36.52 54.13
N VAL A 34 14.37 35.28 54.29
CA VAL A 34 14.13 34.19 53.36
C VAL A 34 12.63 34.19 53.06
N LEU A 35 12.24 34.62 51.85
CA LEU A 35 10.89 34.40 51.33
C LEU A 35 10.81 32.93 50.94
N ALA A 36 10.70 32.05 51.93
CA ALA A 36 10.12 30.74 51.70
C ALA A 36 8.70 30.99 51.22
N VAL A 37 8.40 30.70 49.95
CA VAL A 37 7.05 30.81 49.39
C VAL A 37 6.31 29.54 49.82
N PRO A 38 5.57 29.52 50.94
CA PRO A 38 4.99 28.28 51.48
C PRO A 38 3.83 27.76 50.60
N ASP A 39 3.42 28.58 49.63
CA ASP A 39 2.21 28.40 48.82
C ASP A 39 2.50 27.71 47.47
N LEU A 40 3.75 27.73 46.97
CA LEU A 40 4.05 27.14 45.66
C LEU A 40 3.94 25.62 45.69
N ARG A 41 4.41 24.98 46.77
CA ARG A 41 4.33 23.52 46.95
C ARG A 41 2.88 23.02 46.91
N TYR A 42 1.99 23.69 47.63
CA TYR A 42 0.57 23.35 47.68
C TYR A 42 -0.11 23.50 46.32
N GLN A 43 0.21 24.57 45.57
CA GLN A 43 -0.36 24.77 44.22
C GLN A 43 0.19 23.74 43.22
N LEU A 44 1.48 23.38 43.30
CA LEU A 44 2.08 22.36 42.45
C LEU A 44 1.41 21.00 42.70
N GLU A 45 1.25 20.60 43.96
CA GLU A 45 0.59 19.34 44.39
C GLU A 45 -0.92 19.29 44.07
N LEU A 46 -1.60 20.43 43.98
CA LEU A 46 -3.04 20.49 43.71
C LEU A 46 -3.39 20.30 42.22
N TYR A 47 -2.50 20.67 41.29
CA TYR A 47 -2.81 20.75 39.86
C TYR A 47 -1.99 19.82 38.95
N GLY A 48 -0.89 19.26 39.45
CA GLY A 48 -0.11 18.24 38.73
C GLY A 48 -0.26 16.86 39.37
N THR A 49 -0.16 15.81 38.58
CA THR A 49 0.02 14.45 39.08
C THR A 49 1.11 13.77 38.28
N LEU A 50 2.03 13.07 38.94
CA LEU A 50 3.05 12.31 38.23
C LEU A 50 2.40 11.07 37.59
N LYS A 51 2.44 10.97 36.26
CA LYS A 51 1.82 9.89 35.50
C LYS A 51 2.84 9.23 34.59
N GLU A 52 2.60 7.97 34.28
CA GLU A 52 3.39 7.22 33.30
C GLU A 52 2.81 7.42 31.90
N PHE A 53 3.64 7.91 30.98
CA PHE A 53 3.36 8.14 29.58
C PHE A 53 4.11 7.12 28.72
N VAL A 54 3.56 6.79 27.56
CA VAL A 54 4.20 5.92 26.57
C VAL A 54 4.70 6.79 25.42
N ALA A 55 6.00 6.74 25.16
CA ALA A 55 6.65 7.39 24.03
C ALA A 55 6.33 6.67 22.71
N LEU A 56 6.64 7.30 21.58
CA LEU A 56 6.38 6.79 20.23
C LEU A 56 7.13 5.48 19.94
N ASP A 57 8.30 5.27 20.54
CA ASP A 57 9.07 4.02 20.45
C ASP A 57 8.57 2.92 21.41
N GLY A 58 7.48 3.17 22.13
CA GLY A 58 6.87 2.25 23.09
C GLY A 58 7.53 2.23 24.47
N THR A 59 8.54 3.05 24.74
CA THR A 59 9.13 3.18 26.08
C THR A 59 8.21 3.95 27.03
N THR A 60 8.24 3.61 28.31
CA THR A 60 7.50 4.37 29.31
C THR A 60 8.39 5.39 30.00
N TYR A 61 7.83 6.56 30.26
CA TYR A 61 8.48 7.60 31.06
C TYR A 61 7.47 8.23 32.01
N ARG A 62 7.96 8.75 33.13
CA ARG A 62 7.12 9.48 34.08
C ARG A 62 7.28 10.97 33.86
N ASP A 63 6.16 11.67 33.77
CA ASP A 63 6.13 13.12 33.65
C ASP A 63 4.91 13.68 34.40
N VAL A 64 4.84 14.99 34.58
CA VAL A 64 3.72 15.64 35.25
C VAL A 64 2.55 15.78 34.28
N ASP A 65 1.45 15.09 34.57
CA ASP A 65 0.15 15.29 33.92
C ASP A 65 -0.61 16.41 34.65
N VAL A 66 -0.89 17.50 33.95
CA VAL A 66 -1.65 18.63 34.51
C VAL A 66 -3.14 18.32 34.38
N MET A 67 -3.81 18.15 35.53
CA MET A 67 -5.25 17.89 35.56
C MET A 67 -5.98 19.12 34.99
N ASN A 68 -6.68 18.94 33.86
CA ASN A 68 -7.45 19.97 33.17
C ASN A 68 -6.55 21.04 32.48
N ASN A 69 -5.71 20.57 31.54
CA ASN A 69 -4.71 21.25 30.69
C ASN A 69 -5.23 22.45 29.86
N SER A 70 -5.93 23.37 30.51
CA SER A 70 -6.30 24.66 29.98
C SER A 70 -5.26 25.67 30.46
N ASP A 71 -4.83 26.59 29.61
CA ASP A 71 -3.98 27.73 29.97
C ASP A 71 -4.49 28.45 31.25
N PHE A 72 -5.79 28.32 31.53
CA PHE A 72 -6.50 28.76 32.73
C PHE A 72 -5.97 28.18 34.06
N ALA A 73 -5.56 26.90 34.11
CA ALA A 73 -5.05 26.27 35.34
C ALA A 73 -3.64 26.76 35.68
N LEU A 74 -2.79 26.99 34.67
CA LEU A 74 -1.41 27.46 34.86
C LEU A 74 -1.31 28.98 34.99
N CYS A 75 -2.23 29.74 34.37
CA CYS A 75 -2.41 31.18 34.64
C CYS A 75 -2.67 31.48 36.12
N LYS A 76 -3.18 30.51 36.91
CA LYS A 76 -3.34 30.65 38.37
C LYS A 76 -2.02 30.65 39.14
N LEU A 77 -0.89 30.30 38.51
CA LEU A 77 0.46 30.55 39.01
C LEU A 77 1.05 31.89 38.53
N GLY A 78 0.27 32.64 37.73
CA GLY A 78 0.58 33.97 37.22
C GLY A 78 0.97 33.96 35.74
N CYS A 79 0.23 34.75 34.94
CA CYS A 79 0.44 34.94 33.51
C CYS A 79 0.26 36.41 33.15
N GLY A 80 0.97 36.88 32.11
CA GLY A 80 0.90 38.25 31.61
C GLY A 80 -0.28 38.51 30.66
N SER A 81 -1.42 37.82 30.82
CA SER A 81 -2.57 38.00 29.93
C SER A 81 -3.48 39.13 30.41
N PRO A 82 -3.74 40.16 29.57
CA PRO A 82 -4.48 41.37 29.98
C PRO A 82 -5.93 41.11 30.42
N GLY A 83 -6.53 39.98 30.03
CA GLY A 83 -7.88 39.58 30.48
C GLY A 83 -7.94 38.92 31.87
N PHE A 84 -6.79 38.57 32.46
CA PHE A 84 -6.73 37.80 33.72
C PHE A 84 -6.32 38.63 34.94
N THR A 85 -5.92 39.89 34.74
CA THR A 85 -5.65 40.85 35.82
C THR A 85 -6.92 41.29 36.57
N GLU A 86 -8.11 41.03 36.01
CA GLU A 86 -9.40 41.45 36.58
C GLU A 86 -10.08 40.38 37.45
N LEU A 87 -9.61 39.13 37.43
CA LEU A 87 -10.20 38.02 38.20
C LEU A 87 -9.79 38.09 39.68
N LYS A 88 -10.71 38.51 40.55
CA LYS A 88 -10.47 38.69 42.01
C LYS A 88 -10.38 37.41 42.85
N LEU A 89 -10.32 36.23 42.21
CA LEU A 89 -10.26 34.94 42.92
C LEU A 89 -8.92 34.79 43.66
N GLU A 90 -8.97 34.31 44.91
CA GLU A 90 -7.80 34.17 45.78
C GLU A 90 -6.63 33.39 45.17
N PRO A 91 -6.84 32.24 44.49
CA PRO A 91 -5.76 31.49 43.85
C PRO A 91 -5.00 32.30 42.79
N PHE A 92 -5.70 33.15 42.03
CA PHE A 92 -5.09 33.99 41.00
C PHE A 92 -4.24 35.12 41.59
N LYS A 93 -4.69 35.74 42.69
CA LYS A 93 -3.89 36.76 43.41
C LYS A 93 -2.60 36.16 43.97
N ARG A 94 -2.66 34.93 44.50
CA ARG A 94 -1.50 34.20 45.03
C ARG A 94 -0.51 33.88 43.91
N GLY A 95 -0.98 33.35 42.77
CA GLY A 95 -0.13 33.13 41.59
C GLY A 95 0.47 34.39 41.01
N GLN A 96 -0.31 35.46 40.83
CA GLN A 96 0.20 36.75 40.34
C GLN A 96 1.26 37.33 41.27
N THR A 97 1.10 37.19 42.58
CA THR A 97 2.11 37.62 43.56
C THR A 97 3.40 36.80 43.44
N ALA A 98 3.28 35.48 43.27
CA ALA A 98 4.42 34.61 43.01
C ALA A 98 5.13 34.99 41.69
N TYR A 99 4.37 35.16 40.61
CA TYR A 99 4.88 35.57 39.30
C TYR A 99 5.56 36.95 39.31
N LEU A 100 5.00 37.93 40.01
CA LEU A 100 5.61 39.27 40.16
C LEU A 100 6.89 39.22 41.00
N ALA A 101 6.93 38.41 42.06
CA ALA A 101 8.15 38.18 42.83
C ALA A 101 9.25 37.51 41.98
N ILE A 102 8.87 36.59 41.10
CA ILE A 102 9.77 35.85 40.20
C ILE A 102 10.31 36.76 39.08
N THR A 103 9.45 37.53 38.42
CA THR A 103 9.83 38.39 37.28
C THR A 103 10.60 39.64 37.70
N SER A 104 10.35 40.18 38.91
CA SER A 104 11.08 41.35 39.44
C SER A 104 12.51 41.05 39.90
N GLN A 105 12.86 39.77 40.17
CA GLN A 105 14.23 39.36 40.46
C GLN A 105 15.16 39.35 39.22
N LYS A 106 14.63 39.54 38.00
CA LYS A 106 15.42 39.61 36.76
C LYS A 106 16.44 40.76 36.68
N ASN A 107 16.30 41.80 37.52
CA ASN A 107 17.08 43.04 37.40
C ASN A 107 18.20 43.23 38.44
N TYR A 108 18.41 42.27 39.34
CA TYR A 108 19.57 42.29 40.23
C TYR A 108 20.45 41.09 39.93
N SER A 109 21.70 41.37 39.56
CA SER A 109 22.79 40.40 39.68
C SER A 109 22.63 39.66 41.00
N ALA A 110 22.51 38.33 40.90
CA ALA A 110 22.18 37.45 42.00
C ALA A 110 22.93 37.83 43.28
N PRO A 111 22.26 38.03 44.44
CA PRO A 111 22.97 38.05 45.70
C PRO A 111 23.56 36.65 45.89
N SER A 112 24.89 36.60 46.04
CA SER A 112 25.69 35.43 46.34
C SER A 112 25.28 34.80 47.69
N VAL A 113 24.15 34.11 47.71
CA VAL A 113 23.66 33.36 48.87
C VAL A 113 23.54 31.90 48.46
N MET A 114 24.49 31.12 48.97
CA MET A 114 24.55 29.64 49.03
C MET A 114 23.36 28.90 48.39
N SER A 115 23.45 28.63 47.09
CA SER A 115 22.67 27.56 46.46
C SER A 115 23.66 26.48 46.04
N MET A 116 23.93 25.54 46.95
CA MET A 116 24.72 24.33 46.66
C MET A 116 23.93 23.30 45.83
N THR A 117 22.82 23.70 45.20
CA THR A 117 21.99 22.80 44.39
C THR A 117 22.29 23.02 42.92
N SER A 118 22.88 21.99 42.29
CA SER A 118 23.03 21.89 40.84
C SER A 118 21.69 22.17 40.13
N PRO A 119 21.69 22.84 38.95
CA PRO A 119 20.48 23.13 38.21
C PRO A 119 19.71 21.84 37.91
N SER A 120 18.40 21.86 38.15
CA SER A 120 17.55 20.67 37.96
C SER A 120 17.33 20.34 36.49
N VAL A 121 17.40 21.34 35.61
CA VAL A 121 17.48 21.13 34.15
C VAL A 121 18.95 21.15 33.76
N ARG A 122 19.42 20.11 33.08
CA ARG A 122 20.81 20.00 32.61
C ARG A 122 21.02 20.69 31.27
N ASN A 123 20.04 20.55 30.38
CA ASN A 123 20.13 21.05 29.02
C ASN A 123 18.74 21.39 28.46
N VAL A 124 18.72 22.31 27.50
CA VAL A 124 17.52 22.75 26.80
C VAL A 124 17.79 22.58 25.31
N LEU A 125 17.01 21.72 24.66
CA LEU A 125 17.22 21.32 23.27
C LEU A 125 15.96 21.56 22.45
N LEU A 126 16.13 22.21 21.29
CA LEU A 126 15.12 22.23 20.24
C LEU A 126 15.04 20.84 19.62
N LEU A 127 13.93 20.13 19.82
CA LEU A 127 13.72 18.80 19.26
C LEU A 127 13.39 18.87 17.78
N CYS A 128 12.44 19.73 17.45
CA CYS A 128 11.96 19.88 16.09
C CYS A 128 11.37 21.28 15.89
N ALA A 129 11.26 21.68 14.63
CA ALA A 129 10.70 22.96 14.24
C ALA A 129 9.93 22.82 12.92
N ASN A 130 8.77 23.48 12.80
CA ASN A 130 8.09 23.71 11.54
C ASN A 130 7.95 25.22 11.33
N SER A 131 8.15 25.70 10.11
CA SER A 131 7.81 27.07 9.71
C SER A 131 6.93 27.04 8.48
N ALA A 132 5.78 27.72 8.53
CA ALA A 132 4.94 27.89 7.35
C ALA A 132 5.51 29.01 6.47
N GLU A 133 5.81 28.68 5.21
CA GLU A 133 6.43 29.60 4.23
C GLU A 133 5.62 30.90 4.00
N ASN A 134 4.29 30.84 4.18
CA ASN A 134 3.39 31.91 3.71
C ASN A 134 3.02 32.96 4.78
N ASN A 135 3.00 32.60 6.07
CA ASN A 135 2.49 33.48 7.14
C ASN A 135 3.49 33.74 8.28
N GLY A 136 4.68 33.13 8.27
CA GLY A 136 5.64 33.22 9.37
C GLY A 136 5.14 32.57 10.67
N SER A 137 4.14 31.67 10.57
CA SER A 137 3.71 30.87 11.71
C SER A 137 4.71 29.74 11.95
N VAL A 138 5.23 29.68 13.16
CA VAL A 138 6.21 28.69 13.61
C VAL A 138 5.58 27.74 14.61
N PHE A 139 6.02 26.49 14.59
CA PHE A 139 5.77 25.51 15.63
C PHE A 139 7.11 24.93 16.08
N TRP A 140 7.48 25.12 17.35
CA TRP A 140 8.72 24.61 17.93
C TRP A 140 8.41 23.75 19.13
N ARG A 141 9.03 22.58 19.21
CA ARG A 141 8.98 21.72 20.40
C ARG A 141 10.34 21.68 21.06
N ILE A 142 10.37 21.97 22.35
CA ILE A 142 11.59 22.03 23.16
C ILE A 142 11.56 20.91 24.19
N GLU A 143 12.66 20.20 24.33
CA GLU A 143 12.90 19.22 25.40
C GLU A 143 13.76 19.85 26.50
N LEU A 144 13.31 19.63 27.73
CA LEU A 144 14.01 19.95 28.96
C LEU A 144 14.62 18.66 29.51
N ASP A 145 15.95 18.57 29.55
CA ASP A 145 16.65 17.45 30.18
C ASP A 145 16.62 17.61 31.70
N ILE A 146 15.58 17.09 32.35
CA ILE A 146 15.36 17.20 33.79
C ILE A 146 16.14 16.09 34.51
N GLN A 147 16.98 16.47 35.48
CA GLN A 147 17.71 15.53 36.31
C GLN A 147 16.73 14.75 37.19
N ASN A 148 16.76 13.42 37.06
CA ASN A 148 15.90 12.48 37.76
C ASN A 148 16.28 12.39 39.26
N ARG A 149 16.01 13.46 40.04
CA ARG A 149 16.10 13.45 41.50
C ARG A 149 14.73 13.12 42.07
N SER A 150 14.51 11.83 42.28
CA SER A 150 13.29 11.20 42.76
C SER A 150 12.93 11.50 44.23
N THR A 151 13.29 12.67 44.78
CA THR A 151 13.04 12.97 46.20
C THR A 151 12.43 14.35 46.49
N ASP A 152 12.51 15.33 45.58
CA ASP A 152 12.05 16.70 45.87
C ASP A 152 10.94 17.18 44.92
N GLY A 153 9.73 16.62 45.10
CA GLY A 153 8.46 17.26 44.70
C GLY A 153 8.26 17.55 43.21
N MET A 154 7.08 18.07 42.88
CA MET A 154 6.80 18.59 41.54
C MET A 154 7.54 19.91 41.30
N MET A 155 7.96 20.11 40.06
CA MET A 155 8.76 21.24 39.59
C MET A 155 7.98 22.00 38.51
N ALA A 156 8.14 23.31 38.48
CA ALA A 156 7.64 24.15 37.40
C ALA A 156 8.79 24.89 36.72
N HIS A 157 8.67 25.08 35.42
CA HIS A 157 9.67 25.69 34.57
C HIS A 157 9.07 26.91 33.85
N TRP A 158 9.77 28.04 33.93
CA TRP A 158 9.46 29.22 33.11
C TRP A 158 10.41 29.23 31.93
N VAL A 159 9.85 29.12 30.72
CA VAL A 159 10.61 29.00 29.46
C VAL A 159 10.38 30.23 28.60
N GLU A 160 11.46 30.88 28.18
CA GLU A 160 11.44 32.07 27.33
C GLU A 160 12.19 31.81 26.02
N ALA A 161 11.59 32.22 24.90
CA ALA A 161 12.26 32.29 23.61
C ALA A 161 12.74 33.73 23.36
N VAL A 162 14.05 33.92 23.36
CA VAL A 162 14.68 35.23 23.16
C VAL A 162 15.23 35.31 21.75
N ARG A 163 14.76 36.30 20.99
CA ARG A 163 15.22 36.61 19.64
C ARG A 163 16.26 37.71 19.68
N ARG A 164 17.33 37.50 18.92
CA ARG A 164 18.36 38.47 18.61
C ARG A 164 18.38 38.70 17.11
N ASP A 165 18.34 39.97 16.71
CA ASP A 165 18.58 40.33 15.33
C ASP A 165 20.08 40.18 15.03
N ASN A 166 20.44 39.45 13.99
CA ASN A 166 21.85 39.27 13.64
C ASN A 166 22.48 40.56 13.10
N SER A 167 21.67 41.54 12.70
CA SER A 167 22.12 42.85 12.20
C SER A 167 22.35 43.89 13.31
N SER A 168 21.73 43.72 14.48
CA SER A 168 21.90 44.62 15.63
C SER A 168 22.17 43.81 16.91
N HIS A 169 23.42 43.82 17.36
CA HIS A 169 23.84 43.03 18.53
C HIS A 169 23.28 43.50 19.88
N ASP A 170 22.50 44.59 19.93
CA ASP A 170 22.08 45.27 21.16
C ASP A 170 20.58 45.09 21.54
N THR A 171 19.78 44.34 20.78
CA THR A 171 18.34 44.17 21.10
C THR A 171 17.91 42.70 21.22
N ASP A 172 18.11 42.13 22.42
CA ASP A 172 17.47 40.87 22.81
C ASP A 172 15.99 41.13 23.13
N THR A 173 15.08 40.49 22.39
CA THR A 173 13.62 40.62 22.59
C THR A 173 12.99 39.28 22.94
N VAL A 174 12.12 39.24 23.95
CA VAL A 174 11.37 38.03 24.30
C VAL A 174 10.18 37.90 23.35
N VAL A 175 10.11 36.81 22.59
CA VAL A 175 9.05 36.59 21.59
C VAL A 175 7.97 35.65 22.11
N PHE A 176 8.35 34.69 22.94
CA PHE A 176 7.43 33.82 23.65
C PHE A 176 7.90 33.58 25.08
N SER A 177 6.94 33.35 25.96
CA SER A 177 7.19 32.90 27.32
C SER A 177 6.03 32.03 27.80
N ALA A 178 6.33 30.89 28.41
CA ALA A 178 5.33 29.96 28.90
C ALA A 178 5.76 29.26 30.19
N TRP A 179 4.77 28.87 31.00
CA TRP A 179 4.96 27.95 32.11
C TRP A 179 4.83 26.50 31.61
N ALA A 180 5.72 25.64 32.08
CA ALA A 180 5.71 24.22 31.78
C ALA A 180 5.99 23.38 33.03
N TYR A 181 5.27 22.28 33.16
CA TYR A 181 5.48 21.27 34.20
C TYR A 181 6.05 19.99 33.60
N SER A 182 5.74 19.78 32.32
CA SER A 182 6.27 18.70 31.51
C SER A 182 7.72 18.96 31.12
N SER A 183 8.39 17.88 30.76
CA SER A 183 9.68 17.90 30.09
C SER A 183 9.63 18.49 28.66
N TYR A 184 8.44 18.81 28.14
CA TYR A 184 8.24 19.46 26.85
C TYR A 184 7.55 20.81 26.94
N VAL A 185 7.91 21.70 26.02
CA VAL A 185 7.19 22.95 25.77
C VAL A 185 6.98 23.12 24.27
N ASP A 186 5.72 23.30 23.90
CA ASP A 186 5.31 23.58 22.52
C ASP A 186 5.05 25.07 22.36
N PHE A 187 5.73 25.68 21.39
CA PHE A 187 5.54 27.09 21.02
C PHE A 187 4.89 27.15 19.64
N SER A 188 3.74 27.80 19.56
CA SER A 188 3.04 28.05 18.31
C SER A 188 2.64 29.51 18.18
N GLY A 189 2.92 30.14 17.05
CA GLY A 189 2.42 31.48 16.73
C GLY A 189 3.22 32.15 15.62
N VAL A 190 3.00 33.44 15.39
CA VAL A 190 3.62 34.18 14.29
C VAL A 190 4.92 34.83 14.76
N VAL A 191 6.06 34.35 14.26
CA VAL A 191 7.38 34.90 14.56
C VAL A 191 8.21 35.03 13.29
N ASN A 192 8.70 36.23 13.03
CA ASN A 192 9.63 36.45 11.95
C ASN A 192 11.05 35.97 12.34
N VAL A 193 11.45 34.84 11.78
CA VAL A 193 12.78 34.23 11.99
C VAL A 193 13.85 34.74 11.01
N LYS A 194 13.48 35.58 10.02
CA LYS A 194 14.43 36.07 9.01
C LYS A 194 15.55 36.89 9.65
N ASN A 195 16.80 36.56 9.31
CA ASN A 195 18.00 37.21 9.84
C ASN A 195 18.08 37.28 11.37
N ALA A 196 17.41 36.37 12.08
CA ALA A 196 17.38 36.35 13.52
C ALA A 196 17.92 35.02 14.07
N SER A 197 18.43 35.07 15.28
CA SER A 197 18.78 33.88 16.06
C SER A 197 17.93 33.82 17.33
N ILE A 198 17.57 32.61 17.75
CA ILE A 198 16.72 32.39 18.93
C ILE A 198 17.47 31.54 19.94
N GLN A 199 17.40 31.94 21.20
CA GLN A 199 17.89 31.18 22.33
C GLN A 199 16.75 30.95 23.32
N PHE A 200 16.65 29.72 23.80
CA PHE A 200 15.68 29.36 24.84
C PHE A 200 16.34 29.46 26.21
N ARG A 201 15.62 30.09 27.15
CA ARG A 201 16.08 30.32 28.52
C ARG A 201 15.08 29.70 29.48
N VAL A 202 15.56 28.89 30.42
CA VAL A 202 14.72 28.12 31.33
C VAL A 202 15.11 28.41 32.76
N ALA A 203 14.14 28.87 33.53
CA ALA A 203 14.21 29.04 34.97
C ALA A 203 13.38 27.95 35.65
N SER A 204 13.94 27.28 36.67
CA SER A 204 13.27 26.17 37.37
C SER A 204 12.87 26.58 38.78
N PHE A 205 11.72 26.08 39.24
CA PHE A 205 11.14 26.40 40.53
C PHE A 205 10.63 25.13 41.22
N ASN A 206 10.88 25.00 42.53
CA ASN A 206 10.26 24.00 43.38
C ASN A 206 9.33 24.67 44.40
N GLY A 207 8.70 23.86 45.24
CA GLY A 207 7.86 24.31 46.35
C GLY A 207 8.51 25.28 47.34
N SER A 208 9.84 25.50 47.30
CA SER A 208 10.56 26.49 48.12
C SER A 208 10.96 27.76 47.36
N GLY A 209 10.81 27.81 46.04
CA GLY A 209 11.14 28.97 45.20
C GLY A 209 12.05 28.62 44.02
N TYR A 210 12.84 29.60 43.57
CA TYR A 210 13.76 29.49 42.44
C TYR A 210 14.93 28.54 42.74
N ILE A 211 15.26 27.65 41.79
CA ILE A 211 16.35 26.67 41.93
C ILE A 211 17.37 26.81 40.79
N GLY A 212 18.63 26.92 41.19
CA GLY A 212 19.79 26.91 40.28
C GLY A 212 19.85 28.15 39.40
N ASP A 213 20.77 28.15 38.44
CA ASP A 213 20.90 29.23 37.46
C ASP A 213 19.96 29.05 36.26
N VAL A 214 19.71 30.13 35.52
CA VAL A 214 18.96 30.07 34.25
C VAL A 214 19.76 29.26 33.23
N VAL A 215 19.18 28.13 32.80
CA VAL A 215 19.77 27.27 31.77
C VAL A 215 19.44 27.85 30.41
N LYS A 216 20.45 27.96 29.55
CA LYS A 216 20.31 28.52 28.21
C LYS A 216 20.64 27.48 27.16
N SER A 217 19.83 27.39 26.12
CA SER A 217 20.17 26.62 24.93
C SER A 217 21.29 27.30 24.14
N GLN A 218 21.82 26.59 23.13
CA GLN A 218 22.58 27.25 22.07
C GLN A 218 21.70 28.27 21.31
N TRP A 219 22.34 29.18 20.57
CA TRP A 219 21.64 30.03 19.62
C TRP A 219 21.29 29.23 18.37
N TYR A 220 20.01 29.18 18.05
CA TYR A 220 19.50 28.56 16.84
C TYR A 220 19.35 29.63 15.76
N SER A 221 19.89 29.35 14.59
CA SER A 221 19.78 30.22 13.41
C SER A 221 18.45 30.02 12.69
N GLU A 222 18.13 30.93 11.76
CA GLU A 222 17.00 30.79 10.83
C GLU A 222 16.93 29.40 10.18
N TYR A 223 18.05 28.87 9.66
CA TYR A 223 18.07 27.56 9.00
C TYR A 223 17.77 26.37 9.93
N GLN A 224 17.96 26.51 11.24
CA GLN A 224 17.61 25.49 12.24
C GLN A 224 16.16 25.65 12.73
N LEU A 225 15.60 26.85 12.64
CA LEU A 225 14.26 27.19 13.16
C LEU A 225 13.15 27.03 12.13
N VAL A 226 13.50 26.93 10.85
CA VAL A 226 12.56 26.58 9.77
C VAL A 226 12.22 25.09 9.80
N GLY A 227 13.11 24.26 10.34
CA GLY A 227 13.04 22.81 10.22
C GLY A 227 13.38 22.36 8.81
N GLY A 228 13.74 21.09 8.65
CA GLY A 228 14.00 20.56 7.32
C GLY A 228 14.04 19.06 7.21
N ASN A 229 14.32 18.67 5.98
CA ASN A 229 14.30 17.32 5.46
C ASN A 229 15.64 16.61 5.75
N TYR A 230 15.90 16.27 7.01
CA TYR A 230 17.20 15.70 7.44
C TYR A 230 17.10 14.47 8.36
N ILE A 231 15.95 13.80 8.43
CA ILE A 231 15.77 12.50 9.11
C ILE A 231 16.17 11.32 8.22
N GLU A 232 17.09 10.51 8.70
CA GLU A 232 17.41 9.18 8.19
C GLU A 232 16.79 8.13 9.12
N MET A 233 16.08 7.16 8.54
CA MET A 233 15.45 6.08 9.30
C MET A 233 16.38 4.87 9.34
N MET A 234 16.44 4.19 10.49
CA MET A 234 17.10 2.91 10.65
C MET A 234 16.36 2.01 11.64
N ILE A 235 16.47 0.69 11.52
CA ILE A 235 15.93 -0.22 12.53
C ILE A 235 16.95 -0.34 13.66
N ALA A 236 16.52 0.00 14.88
CA ALA A 236 17.33 -0.16 16.08
C ALA A 236 17.23 -1.58 16.64
N GLU A 237 16.02 -2.12 16.69
CA GLU A 237 15.74 -3.43 17.28
C GLU A 237 14.49 -4.05 16.62
N GLU A 238 14.52 -5.36 16.42
CA GLU A 238 13.36 -6.17 16.07
C GLU A 238 12.99 -7.04 17.26
N MET A 239 11.70 -7.17 17.55
CA MET A 239 11.23 -7.93 18.69
C MET A 239 9.95 -8.69 18.39
N TRP A 240 9.77 -9.79 19.12
CA TRP A 240 8.51 -10.53 19.12
C TRP A 240 7.52 -9.83 20.06
N ARG A 241 6.32 -9.54 19.56
CA ARG A 241 5.25 -8.91 20.33
C ARG A 241 3.88 -9.37 19.84
N ASP A 242 3.04 -9.84 20.76
CA ASP A 242 1.66 -10.27 20.48
C ASP A 242 1.55 -11.27 19.31
N GLU A 243 2.41 -12.28 19.30
CA GLU A 243 2.50 -13.31 18.25
C GLU A 243 2.89 -12.79 16.84
N LEU A 244 3.30 -11.53 16.73
CA LEU A 244 3.76 -10.88 15.51
C LEU A 244 5.16 -10.27 15.71
N ALA A 245 5.74 -9.79 14.62
CA ALA A 245 6.96 -8.99 14.68
C ALA A 245 6.61 -7.54 15.00
N ALA A 246 7.50 -6.88 15.74
CA ALA A 246 7.51 -5.44 15.91
C ALA A 246 8.93 -4.92 15.69
N ALA A 247 9.05 -3.71 15.18
CA ALA A 247 10.35 -3.10 14.89
C ALA A 247 10.40 -1.67 15.45
N ARG A 248 11.48 -1.37 16.16
CA ARG A 248 11.77 -0.01 16.63
C ARG A 248 12.57 0.72 15.58
N VAL A 249 11.95 1.71 14.96
CA VAL A 249 12.58 2.62 14.01
C VAL A 249 13.23 3.76 14.78
N LEU A 250 14.47 4.09 14.46
CA LEU A 250 15.21 5.23 15.00
C LEU A 250 15.37 6.29 13.91
N PHE A 251 15.19 7.54 14.30
CA PHE A 251 15.35 8.73 13.46
C PHE A 251 16.68 9.39 13.78
N LYS A 252 17.65 9.23 12.88
CA LYS A 252 18.93 9.97 12.93
C LYS A 252 18.78 11.26 12.16
N TYR A 253 19.24 12.37 12.73
CA TYR A 253 19.21 13.65 12.05
C TYR A 253 20.47 14.46 12.36
N SER A 254 21.00 15.12 11.33
CA SER A 254 22.19 15.98 11.45
C SER A 254 21.84 17.43 11.80
N ARG A 255 20.57 17.81 11.60
CA ARG A 255 20.02 19.16 11.80
C ARG A 255 18.60 19.07 12.35
N THR A 256 18.06 20.18 12.83
CA THR A 256 16.67 20.27 13.32
C THR A 256 15.70 19.80 12.24
N SER A 257 14.87 18.82 12.56
CA SER A 257 13.88 18.25 11.65
C SER A 257 12.50 18.89 11.84
N SER A 258 11.61 18.63 10.88
CA SER A 258 10.18 18.94 11.02
C SER A 258 9.56 18.20 12.21
N CYS A 259 8.65 18.86 12.92
CA CYS A 259 7.90 18.28 14.03
C CYS A 259 6.78 17.36 13.58
N SER A 260 6.06 17.74 12.52
CA SER A 260 4.84 17.04 12.10
C SER A 260 5.16 16.12 10.92
N LEU A 261 5.15 14.81 11.20
CA LEU A 261 5.61 13.78 10.28
C LEU A 261 4.50 12.76 10.04
N VAL A 262 4.51 12.17 8.85
CA VAL A 262 3.63 11.06 8.48
C VAL A 262 4.51 9.89 8.08
N LEU A 263 4.40 8.78 8.79
CA LEU A 263 5.05 7.52 8.42
C LEU A 263 4.04 6.63 7.70
N SER A 264 4.39 6.17 6.50
CA SER A 264 3.60 5.22 5.74
C SER A 264 4.37 3.97 5.37
N TYR A 265 3.67 2.83 5.37
CA TYR A 265 4.21 1.55 4.94
C TYR A 265 3.09 0.63 4.45
N ASN A 266 3.42 -0.31 3.57
CA ASN A 266 2.46 -1.32 3.12
C ASN A 266 2.44 -2.49 4.11
N SER A 267 1.26 -2.81 4.65
CA SER A 267 1.08 -4.00 5.47
C SER A 267 1.24 -5.28 4.64
N HIS A 268 1.47 -6.42 5.32
CA HIS A 268 1.53 -7.73 4.68
C HIS A 268 0.20 -8.14 4.01
N MET A 269 -0.90 -7.44 4.34
CA MET A 269 -2.22 -7.60 3.73
C MET A 269 -2.42 -6.72 2.47
N GLY A 270 -1.38 -5.99 2.03
CA GLY A 270 -1.44 -5.10 0.86
C GLY A 270 -2.14 -3.75 1.11
N ILE A 271 -2.49 -3.45 2.36
CA ILE A 271 -3.12 -2.17 2.75
C ILE A 271 -2.03 -1.18 3.18
N GLU A 272 -2.01 0.02 2.59
CA GLU A 272 -1.14 1.11 3.03
C GLU A 272 -1.60 1.62 4.41
N GLN A 273 -0.72 1.54 5.40
CA GLN A 273 -0.89 2.13 6.72
C GLN A 273 -0.23 3.50 6.73
N ARG A 274 -0.93 4.50 7.30
CA ARG A 274 -0.42 5.87 7.47
C ARG A 274 -0.60 6.32 8.91
N MET A 275 0.45 6.88 9.49
CA MET A 275 0.52 7.26 10.89
C MET A 275 1.05 8.68 10.99
N ASP A 276 0.20 9.60 11.47
CA ASP A 276 0.57 10.98 11.70
C ASP A 276 1.06 11.13 13.15
N PHE A 277 2.24 11.71 13.35
CA PHE A 277 2.79 11.92 14.68
C PHE A 277 3.62 13.20 14.79
N VAL A 278 3.83 13.63 16.03
CA VAL A 278 4.74 14.73 16.38
C VAL A 278 5.95 14.14 17.11
N MET A 279 7.16 14.45 16.64
CA MET A 279 8.39 13.90 17.22
C MET A 279 8.46 14.13 18.74
N ASP A 280 8.90 13.09 19.46
CA ASP A 280 9.08 13.09 20.91
C ASP A 280 10.54 12.77 21.28
N ARG A 281 10.82 12.57 22.58
CA ARG A 281 12.18 12.25 23.08
C ARG A 281 12.75 10.95 22.55
N SER A 282 11.90 10.00 22.20
CA SER A 282 12.39 8.68 21.77
C SER A 282 13.15 8.78 20.46
N ARG A 283 12.91 9.84 19.68
CA ARG A 283 13.47 10.05 18.34
C ARG A 283 13.33 8.79 17.50
N GLY A 284 12.20 8.12 17.67
CA GLY A 284 11.94 6.82 17.08
C GLY A 284 10.46 6.54 17.07
N PHE A 285 10.12 5.39 16.50
CA PHE A 285 8.74 4.98 16.32
C PHE A 285 8.67 3.45 16.40
N LEU A 286 7.72 2.94 17.17
CA LEU A 286 7.45 1.52 17.26
C LEU A 286 6.44 1.12 16.20
N LEU A 287 6.88 0.31 15.23
CA LEU A 287 5.99 -0.36 14.29
C LEU A 287 5.59 -1.71 14.87
N ASP A 288 4.29 -1.88 15.13
CA ASP A 288 3.71 -3.12 15.64
C ASP A 288 2.99 -3.92 14.54
N ARG A 289 2.65 -5.18 14.87
CA ARG A 289 1.84 -6.07 14.02
C ARG A 289 2.43 -6.35 12.63
N LEU A 290 3.74 -6.44 12.54
CA LEU A 290 4.46 -6.82 11.33
C LEU A 290 4.46 -8.35 11.18
N ALA A 291 4.42 -8.83 9.94
CA ALA A 291 4.61 -10.24 9.63
C ALA A 291 6.10 -10.61 9.78
N PHE A 292 6.39 -11.83 10.19
CA PHE A 292 7.75 -12.37 10.20
C PHE A 292 8.25 -12.63 8.77
N ASP A 293 9.56 -12.50 8.55
CA ASP A 293 10.22 -12.76 7.26
C ASP A 293 9.59 -12.04 6.06
N HIS A 294 9.10 -10.82 6.27
CA HIS A 294 8.39 -10.04 5.26
C HIS A 294 9.13 -8.72 4.98
N PRO A 295 9.31 -8.34 3.70
CA PRO A 295 9.91 -7.05 3.34
C PRO A 295 8.92 -5.89 3.56
N TYR A 296 9.41 -4.79 4.10
CA TYR A 296 8.68 -3.56 4.35
C TYR A 296 9.45 -2.36 3.80
N THR A 297 8.74 -1.47 3.10
CA THR A 297 9.26 -0.18 2.66
C THR A 297 8.57 0.92 3.47
N LEU A 298 9.33 1.56 4.34
CA LEU A 298 8.90 2.71 5.13
C LEU A 298 9.09 3.99 4.32
N ARG A 299 8.12 4.89 4.37
CA ARG A 299 8.16 6.21 3.72
C ARG A 299 7.76 7.29 4.73
N LEU A 300 8.60 8.31 4.86
CA LEU A 300 8.36 9.43 5.74
C LEU A 300 7.98 10.68 4.93
N TRP A 301 6.96 11.39 5.35
CA TRP A 301 6.43 12.59 4.70
C TRP A 301 6.26 13.73 5.70
N HIS A 302 6.15 14.96 5.19
CA HIS A 302 5.70 16.09 5.99
C HIS A 302 4.17 16.19 5.97
N PHE A 303 3.60 16.64 7.08
CA PHE A 303 2.17 16.93 7.19
C PHE A 303 1.75 17.97 6.14
N GLY A 304 0.79 17.63 5.29
CA GLY A 304 0.25 18.52 4.26
C GLY A 304 1.05 18.61 2.95
N ALA A 305 2.09 17.79 2.74
CA ALA A 305 2.80 17.74 1.47
C ALA A 305 1.90 17.17 0.34
N ALA A 306 1.67 17.97 -0.71
CA ALA A 306 0.91 17.60 -1.90
C ALA A 306 1.75 16.89 -2.98
N THR A 307 3.07 16.74 -2.76
CA THR A 307 4.01 16.16 -3.72
C THR A 307 4.10 14.64 -3.58
N THR A 308 4.31 13.96 -4.71
CA THR A 308 4.36 12.49 -4.84
C THR A 308 5.66 11.83 -4.37
N ALA A 309 6.62 12.60 -3.85
CA ALA A 309 7.93 12.09 -3.43
C ALA A 309 8.07 12.06 -1.90
N ALA A 310 8.28 10.87 -1.34
CA ALA A 310 8.57 10.69 0.07
C ALA A 310 9.90 11.39 0.43
N TYR A 311 9.97 11.98 1.60
CA TYR A 311 11.16 12.68 2.08
C TYR A 311 12.31 11.69 2.39
N SER A 312 11.98 10.56 3.02
CA SER A 312 12.93 9.47 3.29
C SER A 312 12.25 8.14 3.07
N SER A 313 12.96 7.19 2.48
CA SER A 313 12.50 5.81 2.31
C SER A 313 13.52 4.84 2.86
N TYR A 314 13.06 3.86 3.62
CA TYR A 314 13.93 2.82 4.19
C TYR A 314 13.29 1.45 3.99
N GLU A 315 14.07 0.51 3.46
CA GLU A 315 13.63 -0.85 3.20
C GLU A 315 14.30 -1.81 4.18
N PHE A 316 13.50 -2.67 4.80
CA PHE A 316 13.99 -3.72 5.68
C PHE A 316 13.13 -4.97 5.56
N ARG A 317 13.66 -6.10 6.01
CA ARG A 317 12.94 -7.36 6.08
C ARG A 317 12.98 -7.86 7.51
N THR A 318 11.81 -8.07 8.10
CA THR A 318 11.71 -8.59 9.46
C THR A 318 12.37 -9.96 9.57
N SER A 319 13.01 -10.26 10.70
CA SER A 319 13.58 -11.58 10.93
C SER A 319 12.51 -12.68 11.06
N THR A 320 12.92 -13.95 10.97
CA THR A 320 12.06 -15.09 11.29
C THR A 320 11.75 -15.12 12.79
N CYS A 321 10.56 -15.60 13.17
CA CYS A 321 10.14 -15.65 14.58
C CYS A 321 11.17 -16.36 15.48
N LEU A 322 11.74 -17.47 15.02
CA LEU A 322 12.75 -18.26 15.76
C LEU A 322 14.06 -17.50 16.05
N LYS A 323 14.35 -16.41 15.35
CA LYS A 323 15.49 -15.52 15.66
C LYS A 323 15.17 -14.50 16.74
N MET A 324 13.89 -14.20 16.96
CA MET A 324 13.41 -13.18 17.91
C MET A 324 13.04 -13.75 19.28
N VAL A 325 12.81 -15.06 19.38
CA VAL A 325 12.44 -15.73 20.64
C VAL A 325 13.37 -16.90 20.95
N ASN A 326 13.68 -17.06 22.23
CA ASN A 326 14.41 -18.23 22.74
C ASN A 326 13.51 -19.46 22.89
N ASP A 327 12.21 -19.26 23.06
CA ASP A 327 11.21 -20.32 23.19
C ASP A 327 10.48 -20.53 21.85
N PRO A 328 10.75 -21.62 21.10
CA PRO A 328 10.09 -21.92 19.83
C PRO A 328 8.57 -22.07 19.95
N THR A 329 8.05 -22.30 21.17
CA THR A 329 6.61 -22.42 21.40
C THR A 329 5.88 -21.08 21.18
N LEU A 330 6.57 -19.95 21.22
CA LEU A 330 5.95 -18.66 20.92
C LEU A 330 5.70 -18.44 19.42
N CYS A 331 6.30 -19.27 18.56
CA CYS A 331 6.14 -19.19 17.12
C CYS A 331 5.07 -20.14 16.57
N ALA A 332 4.57 -19.82 15.37
CA ALA A 332 3.80 -20.74 14.55
C ALA A 332 4.64 -21.99 14.20
N PRO A 333 4.01 -23.16 14.01
CA PRO A 333 4.74 -24.37 13.61
C PRO A 333 5.44 -24.17 12.26
N PRO A 334 6.58 -24.84 12.01
CA PRO A 334 7.23 -24.81 10.71
C PRO A 334 6.33 -25.42 9.63
N PRO A 335 6.52 -25.05 8.35
CA PRO A 335 5.83 -25.71 7.24
C PRO A 335 6.32 -27.16 7.04
N VAL A 336 5.56 -27.96 6.29
CA VAL A 336 6.05 -29.26 5.82
C VAL A 336 7.19 -29.04 4.82
N SER A 337 8.23 -29.88 4.90
CA SER A 337 9.44 -29.69 4.10
C SER A 337 9.26 -30.14 2.65
N ASP A 338 8.44 -31.17 2.42
CA ASP A 338 8.17 -31.70 1.09
C ASP A 338 6.80 -32.38 1.03
N ILE A 339 6.20 -32.39 -0.15
CA ILE A 339 4.93 -33.07 -0.46
C ILE A 339 5.12 -33.91 -1.72
N SER A 340 4.97 -35.23 -1.57
CA SER A 340 5.00 -36.20 -2.66
C SER A 340 3.63 -36.85 -2.83
N TRP A 341 3.28 -37.24 -4.05
CA TRP A 341 1.98 -37.85 -4.34
C TRP A 341 2.12 -38.99 -5.35
N THR A 342 1.19 -39.94 -5.27
CA THR A 342 1.09 -41.06 -6.23
C THR A 342 -0.38 -41.35 -6.53
N TRP A 343 -0.67 -41.80 -7.75
CA TRP A 343 -1.98 -42.35 -8.10
C TRP A 343 -2.00 -43.83 -7.75
N ASP A 344 -3.01 -44.25 -6.98
CA ASP A 344 -3.24 -45.67 -6.74
C ASP A 344 -4.01 -46.23 -7.93
N SER A 345 -3.29 -46.89 -8.85
CA SER A 345 -3.82 -47.38 -10.14
C SER A 345 -4.29 -48.83 -10.09
N THR A 346 -4.86 -49.26 -8.97
CA THR A 346 -5.58 -50.54 -8.93
C THR A 346 -6.85 -50.42 -9.79
N GLU A 347 -7.08 -51.38 -10.69
CA GLU A 347 -8.07 -51.30 -11.78
C GLU A 347 -9.53 -51.01 -11.34
N GLN A 348 -9.82 -51.09 -10.04
CA GLN A 348 -11.15 -50.90 -9.48
C GLN A 348 -11.42 -49.48 -8.94
N ASP A 349 -10.41 -48.60 -8.77
CA ASP A 349 -10.61 -47.28 -8.15
C ASP A 349 -9.64 -46.19 -8.68
N ARG A 350 -9.88 -45.70 -9.90
CA ARG A 350 -9.00 -44.71 -10.58
C ARG A 350 -9.03 -43.28 -10.00
N ASN A 351 -9.83 -43.02 -8.96
CA ASN A 351 -10.07 -41.68 -8.41
C ASN A 351 -9.29 -41.42 -7.10
N ARG A 352 -8.22 -42.17 -6.82
CA ARG A 352 -7.49 -42.12 -5.54
C ARG A 352 -6.11 -41.49 -5.70
N VAL A 353 -5.89 -40.38 -5.01
CA VAL A 353 -4.57 -39.75 -4.88
C VAL A 353 -4.03 -40.01 -3.49
N VAL A 354 -2.88 -40.68 -3.39
CA VAL A 354 -2.15 -40.87 -2.15
C VAL A 354 -1.18 -39.71 -1.98
N VAL A 355 -1.44 -38.86 -1.00
CA VAL A 355 -0.60 -37.71 -0.66
C VAL A 355 0.27 -38.08 0.52
N THR A 356 1.56 -37.80 0.43
CA THR A 356 2.60 -38.08 1.44
C THR A 356 3.40 -36.81 1.70
N TRP A 357 3.81 -36.57 2.94
CA TRP A 357 4.59 -35.36 3.27
C TRP A 357 5.63 -35.63 4.35
N ILE A 358 6.67 -34.80 4.34
CA ILE A 358 7.76 -34.85 5.32
C ILE A 358 7.59 -33.68 6.30
N TYR A 359 7.59 -34.01 7.59
CA TYR A 359 7.48 -33.04 8.68
C TYR A 359 8.32 -33.51 9.88
N GLY A 360 9.41 -32.79 10.15
CA GLY A 360 10.41 -33.16 11.16
C GLY A 360 11.26 -34.39 10.78
N SER A 361 12.34 -34.65 11.53
CA SER A 361 13.14 -35.87 11.34
C SER A 361 12.47 -37.08 12.01
N PRO A 362 12.24 -38.20 11.31
CA PRO A 362 11.68 -39.42 11.89
C PRO A 362 12.52 -40.00 13.04
N THR A 363 13.84 -39.74 13.03
CA THR A 363 14.79 -40.29 14.01
C THR A 363 14.88 -39.49 15.32
N GLN A 364 14.19 -38.36 15.45
CA GLN A 364 14.24 -37.49 16.62
C GLN A 364 12.99 -37.57 17.52
N MET A 365 12.03 -38.43 17.19
CA MET A 365 10.82 -38.61 18.00
C MET A 365 10.86 -39.98 18.68
N ILE A 366 11.62 -40.07 19.76
CA ILE A 366 11.47 -41.17 20.73
C ILE A 366 10.15 -40.93 21.46
N GLU A 367 9.18 -41.80 21.21
CA GLU A 367 8.07 -42.03 22.12
C GLU A 367 8.64 -42.59 23.42
N ASP A 368 8.93 -41.75 24.39
CA ASP A 368 8.91 -42.18 25.78
C ASP A 368 8.45 -41.03 26.66
N GLY A 369 7.25 -41.19 27.22
CA GLY A 369 6.63 -40.30 28.19
C GLY A 369 7.30 -40.33 29.56
N THR A 370 8.60 -40.64 29.65
CA THR A 370 9.34 -40.74 30.91
C THR A 370 10.69 -40.05 30.80
N ARG A 371 10.80 -38.93 31.51
CA ARG A 371 12.01 -38.23 32.01
C ARG A 371 13.36 -38.79 31.57
N VAL A 372 14.25 -37.93 31.06
CA VAL A 372 15.70 -38.04 31.33
C VAL A 372 16.31 -36.67 31.61
N GLU A 373 17.16 -36.68 32.63
CA GLU A 373 17.82 -35.60 33.32
C GLU A 373 18.91 -34.89 32.49
N ARG A 374 19.29 -33.70 32.97
CA ARG A 374 20.56 -33.05 32.62
C ARG A 374 21.73 -33.95 33.05
N HIS A 375 22.67 -34.18 32.15
CA HIS A 375 24.08 -34.07 32.50
C HIS A 375 24.91 -33.59 31.31
N ASP A 376 25.48 -32.42 31.51
CA ASP A 376 26.75 -31.89 31.02
C ASP A 376 27.27 -32.30 29.63
N SER A 377 27.64 -31.25 28.88
CA SER A 377 28.63 -31.23 27.78
C SER A 377 28.08 -31.21 26.36
N ILE A 378 28.12 -30.02 25.74
CA ILE A 378 28.48 -29.75 24.33
C ILE A 378 27.87 -30.71 23.28
N VAL A 379 26.54 -30.65 23.05
CA VAL A 379 25.90 -31.27 21.85
C VAL A 379 24.60 -30.52 21.46
N PRO A 380 23.96 -30.83 20.31
CA PRO A 380 23.32 -29.86 19.42
C PRO A 380 21.99 -29.34 19.99
N VAL A 381 21.48 -28.24 19.45
CA VAL A 381 20.13 -27.76 19.78
C VAL A 381 19.12 -28.80 19.27
N VAL A 382 18.75 -29.75 20.14
CA VAL A 382 17.66 -30.70 19.94
C VAL A 382 16.37 -29.91 19.97
N THR A 383 15.84 -29.57 18.80
CA THR A 383 14.48 -29.04 18.67
C THR A 383 13.49 -30.17 18.91
N THR A 384 13.26 -30.53 20.17
CA THR A 384 12.08 -31.31 20.53
C THR A 384 10.86 -30.47 20.17
N PHE A 385 10.14 -30.85 19.12
CA PHE A 385 8.82 -30.31 18.80
C PHE A 385 7.74 -31.24 19.36
N PRO A 386 7.35 -31.17 20.65
CA PRO A 386 6.15 -31.85 21.11
C PRO A 386 5.00 -30.85 21.01
N ARG A 387 4.49 -30.64 19.80
CA ARG A 387 3.17 -30.05 19.63
C ARG A 387 2.28 -31.06 18.96
N MET A 388 1.14 -31.32 19.60
CA MET A 388 -0.01 -31.88 18.90
C MET A 388 -0.42 -30.86 17.83
N VAL A 389 0.18 -30.98 16.66
CA VAL A 389 -0.23 -30.27 15.46
C VAL A 389 -1.25 -31.12 14.71
N HIS A 390 -1.99 -30.49 13.82
CA HIS A 390 -2.75 -31.19 12.81
C HIS A 390 -2.37 -30.64 11.44
N PHE A 391 -2.43 -31.50 10.45
CA PHE A 391 -2.21 -31.14 9.06
C PHE A 391 -3.56 -30.84 8.44
N ASP A 392 -3.74 -29.60 8.00
CA ASP A 392 -4.88 -29.13 7.24
C ASP A 392 -4.53 -29.24 5.75
N ILE A 393 -5.11 -30.25 5.10
CA ILE A 393 -4.80 -30.65 3.72
C ILE A 393 -5.99 -30.26 2.86
N ALA A 394 -5.78 -29.38 1.89
CA ALA A 394 -6.77 -29.03 0.88
C ALA A 394 -6.28 -29.52 -0.49
N ILE A 395 -7.18 -30.16 -1.25
CA ILE A 395 -6.96 -30.49 -2.65
C ILE A 395 -8.04 -29.81 -3.48
N ASN A 396 -7.62 -28.88 -4.33
CA ASN A 396 -8.51 -28.08 -5.15
C ASN A 396 -8.26 -28.38 -6.63
N PRO A 397 -9.30 -28.48 -7.47
CA PRO A 397 -9.10 -28.60 -8.90
C PRO A 397 -8.37 -27.37 -9.43
N LEU A 398 -7.37 -27.59 -10.28
CA LEU A 398 -6.67 -26.52 -11.00
C LEU A 398 -7.45 -26.23 -12.27
N VAL A 399 -7.92 -24.99 -12.41
CA VAL A 399 -8.57 -24.54 -13.63
C VAL A 399 -7.49 -24.23 -14.66
N THR A 400 -7.26 -25.14 -15.59
CA THR A 400 -6.49 -24.87 -16.80
C THR A 400 -7.43 -24.50 -17.94
N VAL A 401 -6.92 -23.80 -18.96
CA VAL A 401 -7.70 -23.36 -20.14
C VAL A 401 -8.36 -24.55 -20.85
N SER A 402 -7.73 -25.73 -20.78
CA SER A 402 -8.16 -26.99 -21.36
C SER A 402 -9.15 -27.80 -20.49
N GLN A 403 -9.38 -27.43 -19.23
CA GLN A 403 -10.12 -28.24 -18.25
C GLN A 403 -11.17 -27.43 -17.46
N TYR A 404 -11.94 -26.57 -18.12
CA TYR A 404 -12.95 -25.72 -17.46
C TYR A 404 -14.03 -26.53 -16.71
N GLN A 405 -14.32 -27.77 -17.16
CA GLN A 405 -15.22 -28.69 -16.47
C GLN A 405 -14.79 -28.99 -15.02
N CYS A 406 -13.50 -28.85 -14.71
CA CYS A 406 -12.94 -29.03 -13.38
C CYS A 406 -13.20 -27.85 -12.43
N GLN A 407 -13.62 -26.69 -12.94
CA GLN A 407 -13.90 -25.49 -12.13
C GLN A 407 -15.10 -25.67 -11.20
N PHE A 408 -16.07 -26.49 -11.59
CA PHE A 408 -17.29 -26.74 -10.82
C PHE A 408 -17.14 -27.90 -9.81
N LEU A 409 -15.94 -28.48 -9.70
CA LEU A 409 -15.67 -29.53 -8.75
C LEU A 409 -15.31 -28.93 -7.39
N ASP A 410 -15.93 -29.43 -6.33
CA ASP A 410 -15.62 -29.00 -4.98
C ASP A 410 -14.24 -29.51 -4.55
N GLY A 411 -13.44 -28.60 -3.99
CA GLY A 411 -12.20 -28.95 -3.31
C GLY A 411 -12.46 -29.87 -2.13
N GLN A 412 -11.60 -30.86 -1.93
CA GLN A 412 -11.67 -31.74 -0.77
C GLN A 412 -10.73 -31.23 0.31
N ARG A 413 -11.19 -31.23 1.56
CA ARG A 413 -10.40 -30.85 2.72
C ARG A 413 -10.33 -32.00 3.71
N ARG A 414 -9.13 -32.30 4.19
CA ARG A 414 -8.87 -33.33 5.19
C ARG A 414 -8.00 -32.76 6.29
N VAL A 415 -8.43 -32.99 7.53
CA VAL A 415 -7.63 -32.66 8.71
C VAL A 415 -7.17 -33.97 9.32
N VAL A 416 -5.86 -34.13 9.48
CA VAL A 416 -5.26 -35.32 10.06
C VAL A 416 -4.33 -34.95 11.20
N THR A 417 -4.19 -35.86 12.17
CA THR A 417 -3.33 -35.64 13.33
C THR A 417 -1.85 -35.63 12.93
N TRP A 418 -1.01 -35.03 13.77
CA TRP A 418 0.44 -34.97 13.58
C TRP A 418 1.13 -36.34 13.38
N THR A 419 0.50 -37.47 13.68
CA THR A 419 1.06 -38.82 13.48
C THR A 419 0.93 -39.31 12.05
N HIS A 420 0.01 -38.76 11.26
CA HIS A 420 -0.16 -39.15 9.86
C HIS A 420 1.00 -38.62 9.01
N ARG A 421 1.47 -39.45 8.06
CA ARG A 421 2.46 -39.08 7.04
C ARG A 421 1.95 -39.28 5.62
N SER A 422 0.78 -39.91 5.50
CA SER A 422 0.10 -40.13 4.25
C SER A 422 -1.41 -40.03 4.46
N VAL A 423 -2.13 -39.63 3.41
CA VAL A 423 -3.59 -39.66 3.36
C VAL A 423 -4.04 -40.03 1.95
N VAL A 424 -5.09 -40.83 1.86
CA VAL A 424 -5.75 -41.12 0.58
C VAL A 424 -6.90 -40.13 0.41
N ILE A 425 -6.88 -39.40 -0.70
CA ILE A 425 -7.94 -38.46 -1.05
C ILE A 425 -8.63 -38.93 -2.33
N TYR A 426 -9.95 -38.97 -2.26
CA TYR A 426 -10.81 -39.30 -3.40
C TYR A 426 -11.08 -38.01 -4.16
N VAL A 427 -10.61 -37.95 -5.40
CA VAL A 427 -10.86 -36.80 -6.27
C VAL A 427 -12.11 -37.03 -7.12
N PRO A 428 -12.91 -35.99 -7.40
CA PRO A 428 -14.17 -36.15 -8.12
C PRO A 428 -13.99 -36.64 -9.56
N ASN A 429 -12.91 -36.22 -10.21
CA ASN A 429 -12.64 -36.56 -11.61
C ASN A 429 -11.16 -36.85 -11.82
N GLU A 430 -10.87 -38.02 -12.38
CA GLU A 430 -9.51 -38.49 -12.66
C GLU A 430 -8.83 -37.71 -13.80
N HIS A 431 -9.60 -36.98 -14.61
CA HIS A 431 -9.11 -36.20 -15.75
C HIS A 431 -8.64 -34.78 -15.41
N CYS A 432 -8.90 -34.31 -14.19
CA CYS A 432 -8.53 -32.96 -13.75
C CYS A 432 -7.14 -32.91 -13.13
N ASN A 433 -6.45 -31.79 -13.30
CA ASN A 433 -5.28 -31.45 -12.51
C ASN A 433 -5.72 -30.89 -11.14
N TYR A 434 -4.94 -31.15 -10.08
CA TYR A 434 -5.29 -30.71 -8.73
C TYR A 434 -4.11 -30.02 -8.05
N GLY A 435 -4.39 -28.97 -7.28
CA GLY A 435 -3.43 -28.31 -6.39
C GLY A 435 -3.62 -28.87 -4.99
N ILE A 436 -2.57 -29.41 -4.41
CA ILE A 436 -2.55 -29.85 -3.01
C ILE A 436 -1.87 -28.76 -2.19
N GLU A 437 -2.52 -28.37 -1.11
CA GLU A 437 -2.05 -27.41 -0.14
C GLU A 437 -2.04 -28.07 1.24
N ILE A 438 -0.88 -28.07 1.92
CA ILE A 438 -0.74 -28.58 3.28
C ILE A 438 -0.32 -27.44 4.19
N THR A 439 -1.11 -27.20 5.23
CA THR A 439 -0.84 -26.23 6.28
C THR A 439 -0.75 -26.94 7.62
N VAL A 440 0.32 -26.68 8.37
CA VAL A 440 0.49 -27.21 9.73
C VAL A 440 -0.18 -26.25 10.71
N VAL A 441 -1.03 -26.78 11.56
CA VAL A 441 -1.80 -25.98 12.52
C VAL A 441 -1.56 -26.50 13.93
N ASP A 442 -1.23 -25.62 14.87
CA ASP A 442 -1.01 -26.01 16.25
C ASP A 442 -2.29 -25.95 17.11
N SER A 443 -2.17 -26.30 18.38
CA SER A 443 -3.29 -26.27 19.35
C SER A 443 -3.82 -24.87 19.66
N ARG A 444 -3.10 -23.80 19.28
CA ARG A 444 -3.54 -22.40 19.38
C ARG A 444 -4.10 -21.87 18.05
N ASN A 445 -4.33 -22.76 17.08
CA ASN A 445 -4.81 -22.43 15.74
C ASN A 445 -3.87 -21.51 14.93
N ARG A 446 -2.57 -21.48 15.28
CA ARG A 446 -1.56 -20.78 14.49
C ARG A 446 -1.15 -21.66 13.30
N ARG A 447 -1.08 -21.04 12.13
CA ARG A 447 -0.87 -21.72 10.85
C ARG A 447 0.57 -21.52 10.37
N SER A 448 1.20 -22.58 9.86
CA SER A 448 2.45 -22.47 9.11
C SER A 448 2.21 -21.77 7.77
N VAL A 449 3.29 -21.42 7.09
CA VAL A 449 3.23 -21.17 5.64
C VAL A 449 2.66 -22.42 4.96
N THR A 450 1.74 -22.24 4.01
CA THR A 450 1.13 -23.33 3.26
C THR A 450 2.10 -23.84 2.20
N THR A 451 2.50 -25.10 2.30
CA THR A 451 3.30 -25.77 1.26
C THR A 451 2.35 -26.26 0.18
N LYS A 452 2.68 -25.99 -1.09
CA LYS A 452 1.83 -26.32 -2.24
C LYS A 452 2.56 -27.27 -3.19
N THR A 453 1.82 -28.21 -3.77
CA THR A 453 2.27 -29.04 -4.89
C THR A 453 1.13 -29.24 -5.88
N GLN A 454 1.43 -29.70 -7.09
CA GLN A 454 0.44 -29.94 -8.12
C GLN A 454 0.45 -31.40 -8.54
N VAL A 455 -0.74 -31.99 -8.58
CA VAL A 455 -1.02 -33.29 -9.18
C VAL A 455 -1.37 -33.03 -10.64
N ILE A 456 -0.37 -33.21 -11.49
CA ILE A 456 -0.52 -33.04 -12.94
C ILE A 456 -0.55 -34.44 -13.54
N ARG A 457 -1.71 -34.84 -14.06
CA ARG A 457 -1.88 -36.13 -14.76
C ARG A 457 -1.83 -35.94 -16.27
N TYR A 458 -2.39 -34.83 -16.74
CA TYR A 458 -2.34 -34.40 -18.12
C TYR A 458 -1.39 -33.22 -18.20
N GLU A 459 -0.17 -33.52 -18.62
CA GLU A 459 0.84 -32.49 -18.84
C GLU A 459 0.52 -31.74 -20.13
N GLU A 460 0.33 -30.42 -20.03
CA GLU A 460 0.76 -29.52 -21.10
C GLU A 460 2.31 -29.44 -21.05
N LYS A 461 2.99 -30.57 -21.27
CA LYS A 461 4.45 -30.59 -21.45
C LYS A 461 4.73 -30.29 -22.91
N TYR A 462 5.24 -29.10 -23.18
CA TYR A 462 5.92 -28.83 -24.44
C TYR A 462 7.27 -29.57 -24.44
N GLN A 463 7.35 -30.69 -25.14
CA GLN A 463 8.59 -31.43 -25.35
C GLN A 463 9.13 -31.16 -26.75
N MET A 464 10.34 -30.59 -26.82
CA MET A 464 11.15 -30.62 -28.03
C MET A 464 11.89 -31.96 -28.06
N LEU A 465 11.43 -32.89 -28.89
CA LEU A 465 12.11 -34.18 -29.09
C LEU A 465 13.28 -33.98 -30.06
N LEU A 466 14.49 -33.79 -29.53
CA LEU A 466 15.71 -33.95 -30.31
C LEU A 466 16.19 -35.41 -30.15
N PRO A 467 16.34 -36.17 -31.25
CA PRO A 467 16.86 -37.53 -31.15
C PRO A 467 18.32 -37.49 -30.65
N PRO A 468 18.68 -38.33 -29.67
CA PRO A 468 20.05 -38.45 -29.23
C PRO A 468 20.81 -39.32 -30.24
N ASN A 469 21.78 -38.70 -30.90
CA ASN A 469 22.84 -39.27 -31.75
C ASN A 469 22.54 -39.46 -33.25
N GLY A 470 23.49 -38.98 -34.05
CA GLY A 470 23.86 -39.59 -35.32
C GLY A 470 23.38 -38.85 -36.56
N TRP A 471 24.22 -37.95 -37.06
CA TRP A 471 24.13 -37.44 -38.42
C TRP A 471 24.11 -38.60 -39.43
N ASN A 472 23.05 -38.67 -40.23
CA ASN A 472 22.95 -39.18 -41.61
C ASN A 472 21.66 -39.99 -41.85
N THR A 473 20.51 -39.30 -41.87
CA THR A 473 19.33 -39.54 -42.73
C THR A 473 18.30 -38.45 -42.39
N GLY A 474 17.56 -37.93 -43.36
CA GLY A 474 16.73 -36.71 -43.27
C GLY A 474 16.06 -36.47 -41.91
N LEU A 475 16.54 -35.46 -41.19
CA LEU A 475 16.00 -35.03 -39.89
C LEU A 475 14.64 -34.38 -40.10
N VAL A 476 13.59 -34.97 -39.51
CA VAL A 476 12.28 -34.33 -39.39
C VAL A 476 12.25 -33.63 -38.03
N LEU A 477 12.21 -32.28 -38.04
CA LEU A 477 11.92 -31.50 -36.85
C LEU A 477 10.40 -31.55 -36.61
N SER A 478 9.98 -32.07 -35.46
CA SER A 478 8.56 -32.12 -35.08
C SER A 478 8.31 -31.25 -33.85
N LEU A 479 7.29 -30.40 -33.95
CA LEU A 479 6.77 -29.62 -32.83
C LEU A 479 5.47 -30.27 -32.36
N LEU A 480 5.39 -30.62 -31.09
CA LEU A 480 4.18 -31.19 -30.48
C LEU A 480 3.44 -30.09 -29.71
N PHE A 481 2.19 -29.88 -30.08
CA PHE A 481 1.28 -28.96 -29.41
C PHE A 481 0.11 -29.73 -28.82
N GLU A 482 -0.64 -29.06 -27.93
CA GLU A 482 -1.91 -29.59 -27.45
C GLU A 482 -2.90 -29.81 -28.62
N PRO A 483 -3.71 -30.88 -28.57
CA PRO A 483 -4.68 -31.15 -29.63
C PRO A 483 -5.86 -30.18 -29.56
N CYS A 484 -6.16 -29.53 -30.68
CA CYS A 484 -7.39 -28.75 -30.87
C CYS A 484 -8.34 -29.54 -31.76
N ASN A 485 -9.23 -30.32 -31.16
CA ASN A 485 -10.02 -31.33 -31.87
C ASN A 485 -11.11 -30.71 -32.77
N GLY A 486 -11.54 -29.48 -32.49
CA GLY A 486 -12.57 -28.80 -33.28
C GLY A 486 -12.09 -28.18 -34.58
N GLY A 487 -10.84 -28.41 -34.99
CA GLY A 487 -10.28 -27.86 -36.23
C GLY A 487 -10.13 -26.34 -36.21
N THR A 488 -10.15 -25.71 -37.39
CA THR A 488 -9.94 -24.26 -37.53
C THR A 488 -11.24 -23.48 -37.45
N LEU A 489 -11.16 -22.24 -36.96
CA LEU A 489 -12.29 -21.31 -36.94
C LEU A 489 -12.80 -21.04 -38.36
N SER A 490 -11.92 -21.06 -39.37
CA SER A 490 -12.31 -20.92 -40.77
C SER A 490 -13.27 -22.02 -41.23
N CYS A 491 -12.96 -23.29 -40.91
CA CYS A 491 -13.84 -24.42 -41.18
C CYS A 491 -15.16 -24.27 -40.44
N PHE A 492 -15.10 -23.95 -39.14
CA PHE A 492 -16.28 -23.73 -38.31
C PHE A 492 -17.22 -22.65 -38.86
N LEU A 493 -16.70 -21.49 -39.27
CA LEU A 493 -17.51 -20.40 -39.82
C LEU A 493 -18.19 -20.80 -41.15
N ASN A 494 -17.49 -21.57 -41.99
CA ASN A 494 -18.06 -22.08 -43.24
C ASN A 494 -19.16 -23.11 -42.97
N ASP A 495 -18.98 -23.98 -41.99
CA ASP A 495 -20.00 -24.96 -41.60
C ASP A 495 -21.21 -24.27 -40.98
N ALA A 496 -21.01 -23.30 -40.08
CA ALA A 496 -22.08 -22.49 -39.51
C ALA A 496 -22.92 -21.80 -40.61
N ARG A 497 -22.25 -21.22 -41.61
CA ARG A 497 -22.93 -20.61 -42.76
C ARG A 497 -23.76 -21.63 -43.54
N ARG A 498 -23.21 -22.82 -43.83
CA ARG A 498 -23.94 -23.88 -44.54
C ARG A 498 -25.15 -24.36 -43.73
N SER A 499 -25.00 -24.58 -42.43
CA SER A 499 -26.09 -24.99 -41.54
C SER A 499 -27.22 -23.96 -41.50
N LEU A 500 -26.89 -22.67 -41.44
CA LEU A 500 -27.87 -21.59 -41.45
C LEU A 500 -28.53 -21.40 -42.84
N CYS A 501 -27.81 -21.63 -43.94
CA CYS A 501 -28.39 -21.53 -45.29
C CYS A 501 -29.28 -22.72 -45.67
N ASN A 502 -29.04 -23.92 -45.11
CA ASN A 502 -29.74 -25.15 -45.50
C ASN A 502 -31.04 -25.40 -44.73
N ARG A 503 -31.26 -24.81 -43.54
CA ARG A 503 -32.48 -25.03 -42.75
C ARG A 503 -33.61 -24.10 -43.21
N THR A 504 -34.52 -24.61 -44.04
CA THR A 504 -35.74 -23.90 -44.49
C THR A 504 -36.80 -23.80 -43.37
N VAL A 505 -37.05 -22.59 -42.85
CA VAL A 505 -38.30 -21.93 -42.35
C VAL A 505 -39.34 -22.71 -41.49
N ILE A 506 -39.27 -24.02 -41.28
CA ILE A 506 -40.41 -24.79 -40.74
C ILE A 506 -40.44 -24.92 -39.20
N ASP A 507 -39.35 -24.67 -38.46
CA ASP A 507 -39.36 -24.68 -36.98
C ASP A 507 -38.90 -23.33 -36.38
N MET A 508 -39.88 -22.46 -36.08
CA MET A 508 -39.64 -21.04 -35.77
C MET A 508 -39.15 -20.67 -34.34
N PRO A 509 -39.45 -21.37 -33.23
CA PRO A 509 -38.97 -20.93 -31.91
C PRO A 509 -37.59 -21.48 -31.52
N SER A 510 -37.18 -22.67 -31.98
CA SER A 510 -35.89 -23.29 -31.63
C SER A 510 -34.71 -22.69 -32.39
N HIS A 511 -34.97 -22.14 -33.59
CA HIS A 511 -33.94 -21.60 -34.47
C HIS A 511 -33.34 -20.29 -33.96
N ASP A 512 -34.16 -19.38 -33.44
CA ASP A 512 -33.68 -18.09 -32.92
C ASP A 512 -32.75 -18.27 -31.71
N TYR A 513 -33.01 -19.26 -30.86
CA TYR A 513 -32.12 -19.61 -29.74
C TYR A 513 -30.76 -20.13 -30.24
N GLN A 514 -30.76 -21.02 -31.23
CA GLN A 514 -29.52 -21.56 -31.82
C GLN A 514 -28.69 -20.47 -32.52
N VAL A 515 -29.34 -19.55 -33.24
CA VAL A 515 -28.68 -18.40 -33.89
C VAL A 515 -28.10 -17.44 -32.84
N HIS A 516 -28.86 -17.16 -31.78
CA HIS A 516 -28.39 -16.36 -30.65
C HIS A 516 -27.18 -16.99 -29.95
N PHE A 517 -27.24 -18.31 -29.72
CA PHE A 517 -26.18 -19.08 -29.09
C PHE A 517 -24.90 -19.13 -29.93
N LEU A 518 -25.02 -19.32 -31.25
CA LEU A 518 -23.89 -19.20 -32.17
C LEU A 518 -23.26 -17.80 -32.10
N ALA A 519 -24.07 -16.75 -32.14
CA ALA A 519 -23.57 -15.38 -32.05
C ALA A 519 -22.88 -15.11 -30.70
N TYR A 520 -23.40 -15.66 -29.60
CA TYR A 520 -22.77 -15.61 -28.28
C TYR A 520 -21.37 -16.23 -28.30
N HIS A 521 -21.24 -17.43 -28.87
CA HIS A 521 -19.95 -18.09 -29.00
C HIS A 521 -18.96 -17.29 -29.86
N LEU A 522 -19.40 -16.66 -30.95
CA LEU A 522 -18.55 -15.80 -31.75
C LEU A 522 -18.05 -14.57 -30.98
N HIS A 523 -18.85 -13.98 -30.09
CA HIS A 523 -18.38 -12.91 -29.20
C HIS A 523 -17.32 -13.42 -28.24
N ARG A 524 -17.53 -14.60 -27.66
CA ARG A 524 -16.57 -15.23 -26.74
C ARG A 524 -15.26 -15.60 -27.46
N PHE A 525 -15.34 -16.10 -28.68
CA PHE A 525 -14.16 -16.41 -29.50
C PHE A 525 -13.37 -15.14 -29.83
N ALA A 526 -14.07 -14.06 -30.22
CA ALA A 526 -13.43 -12.77 -30.45
C ALA A 526 -12.70 -12.27 -29.19
N PHE A 527 -13.32 -12.43 -28.02
CA PHE A 527 -12.70 -12.09 -26.73
C PHE A 527 -11.46 -12.95 -26.44
N ASN A 528 -11.53 -14.29 -26.60
CA ASN A 528 -10.38 -15.18 -26.38
C ASN A 528 -9.18 -14.79 -27.25
N ILE A 529 -9.42 -14.46 -28.52
CA ILE A 529 -8.36 -14.04 -29.45
C ILE A 529 -7.80 -12.66 -29.06
N ALA A 530 -8.65 -11.72 -28.66
CA ALA A 530 -8.20 -10.41 -28.19
C ALA A 530 -7.33 -10.51 -26.94
N GLN A 531 -7.70 -11.38 -25.99
CA GLN A 531 -6.94 -11.65 -24.79
C GLN A 531 -5.58 -12.29 -25.10
N ALA A 532 -5.54 -13.26 -26.02
CA ALA A 532 -4.28 -13.88 -26.47
C ALA A 532 -3.34 -12.85 -27.09
N LEU A 533 -3.86 -11.98 -27.98
CA LEU A 533 -3.08 -10.92 -28.60
C LEU A 533 -2.61 -9.85 -27.61
N ALA A 534 -3.44 -9.47 -26.65
CA ALA A 534 -3.05 -8.54 -25.59
C ALA A 534 -1.89 -9.10 -24.76
N TYR A 535 -1.93 -10.39 -24.43
CA TYR A 535 -0.83 -11.08 -23.77
C TYR A 535 0.45 -11.09 -24.62
N LEU A 536 0.35 -11.43 -25.91
CA LEU A 536 1.52 -11.43 -26.81
C LEU A 536 2.16 -10.04 -26.90
N HIS A 537 1.34 -8.99 -27.03
CA HIS A 537 1.81 -7.60 -27.12
C HIS A 537 2.48 -7.13 -25.83
N ASP A 538 1.98 -7.56 -24.65
CA ASP A 538 2.62 -7.31 -23.35
C ASP A 538 3.98 -8.03 -23.23
N GLN A 539 4.16 -9.15 -23.93
CA GLN A 539 5.45 -9.87 -24.05
C GLN A 539 6.31 -9.36 -25.21
N HIS A 540 5.93 -8.26 -25.87
CA HIS A 540 6.58 -7.71 -27.06
C HIS A 540 6.66 -8.68 -28.26
N CYS A 541 5.79 -9.69 -28.31
CA CYS A 541 5.65 -10.61 -29.42
C CYS A 541 4.60 -10.10 -30.42
N ILE A 542 4.93 -10.08 -31.71
CA ILE A 542 4.02 -9.72 -32.80
C ILE A 542 3.78 -10.96 -33.64
N HIS A 543 2.53 -11.34 -33.86
CA HIS A 543 2.22 -12.62 -34.52
C HIS A 543 2.33 -12.58 -36.04
N LEU A 544 1.95 -11.46 -36.67
CA LEU A 544 2.01 -11.18 -38.12
C LEU A 544 1.16 -12.06 -39.04
N HIS A 545 0.40 -13.03 -38.51
CA HIS A 545 -0.42 -13.93 -39.33
C HIS A 545 -1.75 -14.28 -38.64
N ILE A 546 -2.51 -13.25 -38.25
CA ILE A 546 -3.81 -13.43 -37.59
C ILE A 546 -4.91 -13.64 -38.63
N THR A 547 -5.39 -14.88 -38.75
CA THR A 547 -6.49 -15.29 -39.65
C THR A 547 -7.37 -16.33 -38.98
N ALA A 548 -8.55 -16.61 -39.54
CA ALA A 548 -9.44 -17.65 -39.02
C ALA A 548 -8.88 -19.07 -39.24
N GLU A 549 -7.89 -19.24 -40.12
CA GLU A 549 -7.22 -20.52 -40.38
C GLU A 549 -6.21 -20.87 -39.28
N ASN A 550 -5.67 -19.84 -38.62
CA ASN A 550 -4.69 -19.96 -37.54
C ASN A 550 -5.32 -19.85 -36.15
N VAL A 551 -6.65 -19.89 -36.07
CA VAL A 551 -7.40 -19.96 -34.82
C VAL A 551 -8.06 -21.32 -34.76
N TYR A 552 -7.84 -22.05 -33.66
CA TYR A 552 -8.24 -23.44 -33.51
C TYR A 552 -9.28 -23.59 -32.39
N LEU A 553 -10.26 -24.47 -32.58
CA LEU A 553 -11.28 -24.80 -31.58
C LEU A 553 -10.77 -25.94 -30.69
N ALA A 554 -10.82 -25.77 -29.37
CA ALA A 554 -10.26 -26.72 -28.42
C ALA A 554 -10.99 -28.08 -28.43
N LEU A 555 -12.32 -28.04 -28.42
CA LEU A 555 -13.19 -29.22 -28.34
C LEU A 555 -13.78 -29.56 -29.71
N ASP A 556 -14.06 -30.83 -29.93
CA ASP A 556 -14.76 -31.29 -31.14
C ASP A 556 -16.24 -30.82 -31.13
N TYR A 557 -16.86 -30.70 -32.31
CA TYR A 557 -18.27 -30.37 -32.46
C TYR A 557 -18.88 -31.13 -33.64
N SER A 558 -20.13 -31.58 -33.48
CA SER A 558 -20.85 -32.28 -34.56
C SER A 558 -21.74 -31.35 -35.38
N ASP A 559 -22.34 -30.34 -34.75
CA ASP A 559 -23.14 -29.29 -35.41
C ASP A 559 -22.64 -27.92 -34.92
N PRO A 560 -22.30 -26.97 -35.81
CA PRO A 560 -21.89 -25.62 -35.43
C PRO A 560 -22.98 -24.82 -34.68
N LEU A 561 -24.23 -25.29 -34.67
CA LEU A 561 -25.33 -24.70 -33.89
C LEU A 561 -25.49 -25.32 -32.48
N GLU A 562 -24.79 -26.42 -32.19
CA GLU A 562 -24.84 -27.15 -30.91
C GLU A 562 -23.43 -27.25 -30.31
N ILE A 563 -22.79 -26.08 -30.15
CA ILE A 563 -21.42 -25.96 -29.66
C ILE A 563 -21.37 -26.27 -28.16
N PRO A 564 -20.36 -27.00 -27.66
CA PRO A 564 -20.16 -27.16 -26.22
C PRO A 564 -20.07 -25.81 -25.50
N CYS A 565 -20.75 -25.67 -24.36
CA CYS A 565 -20.76 -24.41 -23.59
C CYS A 565 -19.37 -23.97 -23.11
N ASP A 566 -18.46 -24.91 -22.92
CA ASP A 566 -17.05 -24.71 -22.53
C ASP A 566 -16.10 -24.55 -23.72
N GLN A 567 -16.61 -24.52 -24.95
CA GLN A 567 -15.80 -24.33 -26.15
C GLN A 567 -15.02 -23.02 -26.07
N SER A 568 -13.74 -23.11 -26.42
CA SER A 568 -12.81 -21.99 -26.49
C SER A 568 -11.98 -22.07 -27.76
N VAL A 569 -11.38 -20.94 -28.15
CA VAL A 569 -10.48 -20.87 -29.28
C VAL A 569 -9.08 -20.49 -28.85
N LYS A 570 -8.08 -21.03 -29.55
CA LYS A 570 -6.65 -20.80 -29.32
C LYS A 570 -6.00 -20.27 -30.59
N LEU A 571 -5.17 -19.25 -30.44
CA LEU A 571 -4.37 -18.70 -31.52
C LEU A 571 -3.12 -19.57 -31.71
N GLY A 572 -2.84 -20.00 -32.94
CA GLY A 572 -1.71 -20.83 -33.30
C GLY A 572 -0.99 -20.35 -34.56
N ASP A 573 -0.07 -21.19 -35.07
CA ASP A 573 0.82 -20.86 -36.20
C ASP A 573 1.74 -19.64 -35.97
N PHE A 574 2.64 -19.77 -35.00
CA PHE A 574 3.66 -18.76 -34.67
C PHE A 574 4.86 -18.76 -35.63
N CYS A 575 4.78 -19.43 -36.79
CA CYS A 575 5.90 -19.48 -37.75
C CYS A 575 6.30 -18.10 -38.27
N TRP A 576 5.39 -17.13 -38.17
CA TRP A 576 5.51 -15.77 -38.66
C TRP A 576 5.84 -14.76 -37.55
N ALA A 577 5.83 -15.20 -36.30
CA ALA A 577 5.91 -14.30 -35.16
C ALA A 577 7.32 -13.70 -35.01
N THR A 578 7.38 -12.45 -34.58
CA THR A 578 8.62 -11.74 -34.25
C THR A 578 8.64 -11.41 -32.77
N VAL A 579 9.82 -11.58 -32.17
CA VAL A 579 10.10 -11.25 -30.76
C VAL A 579 11.36 -10.39 -30.68
N PRO A 580 11.53 -9.59 -29.62
CA PRO A 580 12.74 -8.80 -29.44
C PRO A 580 13.95 -9.74 -29.43
N HIS A 581 15.03 -9.33 -30.09
CA HIS A 581 16.33 -10.04 -30.13
C HIS A 581 16.40 -11.30 -31.02
N VAL A 582 15.33 -11.68 -31.73
CA VAL A 582 15.39 -12.74 -32.76
C VAL A 582 15.19 -12.13 -34.14
N LYS A 583 16.29 -12.00 -34.91
CA LYS A 583 16.23 -11.57 -36.31
C LYS A 583 15.81 -12.75 -37.18
N CYS A 584 14.52 -12.89 -37.45
CA CYS A 584 14.05 -13.78 -38.49
C CYS A 584 14.32 -13.17 -39.88
N SER A 585 14.80 -13.97 -40.82
CA SER A 585 14.92 -13.58 -42.23
C SER A 585 13.54 -13.21 -42.80
N ARG A 586 13.46 -12.15 -43.61
CA ARG A 586 12.23 -11.58 -44.23
C ARG A 586 11.08 -12.56 -44.34
N ILE A 587 10.14 -12.43 -43.41
CA ILE A 587 8.90 -13.19 -43.37
C ILE A 587 7.85 -12.40 -44.19
N LEU A 588 7.50 -12.88 -45.39
CA LEU A 588 6.60 -12.21 -46.34
C LEU A 588 5.12 -12.50 -46.05
N SER A 589 4.49 -11.79 -45.10
CA SER A 589 3.07 -12.01 -44.78
C SER A 589 2.23 -11.90 -46.07
N PRO A 590 1.17 -12.71 -46.26
CA PRO A 590 0.37 -12.62 -47.46
C PRO A 590 -0.17 -11.20 -47.66
N GLN A 591 0.07 -10.61 -48.83
CA GLN A 591 -0.19 -9.18 -49.11
C GLN A 591 -1.64 -8.76 -48.85
N SER A 592 -2.59 -9.68 -48.93
CA SER A 592 -4.02 -9.46 -48.69
C SER A 592 -4.38 -9.11 -47.24
N PHE A 593 -3.51 -9.42 -46.29
CA PHE A 593 -3.75 -9.19 -44.85
C PHE A 593 -2.82 -8.11 -44.27
N LEU A 594 -1.95 -7.53 -45.09
CA LEU A 594 -1.07 -6.46 -44.65
C LEU A 594 -1.83 -5.14 -44.52
N PRO A 595 -1.54 -4.35 -43.47
CA PRO A 595 -2.05 -3.01 -43.35
C PRO A 595 -1.37 -2.06 -44.36
N PRO A 596 -1.94 -0.87 -44.61
CA PRO A 596 -1.43 0.08 -45.61
C PRO A 596 0.06 0.44 -45.43
N GLU A 597 0.53 0.58 -44.19
CA GLU A 597 1.93 0.86 -43.89
C GLU A 597 2.86 -0.32 -44.19
N GLY A 598 2.41 -1.55 -44.00
CA GLY A 598 3.19 -2.77 -44.26
C GLY A 598 3.43 -3.04 -45.75
N ILE A 599 2.73 -2.32 -46.63
CA ILE A 599 2.91 -2.39 -48.08
C ILE A 599 3.98 -1.38 -48.55
N ILE A 600 4.24 -0.31 -47.76
CA ILE A 600 5.03 0.86 -48.17
C ILE A 600 6.42 0.88 -47.51
N SER A 601 6.52 0.46 -46.25
CA SER A 601 7.78 0.46 -45.48
C SER A 601 8.25 -0.97 -45.21
N ASP A 602 9.50 -1.26 -45.61
CA ASP A 602 10.12 -2.60 -45.55
C ASP A 602 10.79 -2.90 -44.19
N ASP A 603 10.75 -1.98 -43.22
CA ASP A 603 11.35 -2.19 -41.90
C ASP A 603 10.47 -1.58 -40.78
N ASP A 604 10.23 -2.38 -39.75
CA ASP A 604 9.50 -2.14 -38.48
C ASP A 604 7.98 -2.45 -38.47
N TYR A 605 7.63 -3.74 -38.61
CA TYR A 605 6.32 -4.21 -38.17
C TYR A 605 6.12 -3.94 -36.67
N THR A 606 4.97 -3.35 -36.33
CA THR A 606 4.58 -3.07 -34.94
C THR A 606 3.36 -3.90 -34.56
N THR A 607 3.00 -3.91 -33.28
CA THR A 607 1.77 -4.54 -32.76
C THR A 607 0.49 -4.02 -33.45
N ALA A 608 0.53 -2.85 -34.11
CA ALA A 608 -0.58 -2.30 -34.89
C ALA A 608 -0.93 -3.13 -36.14
N VAL A 609 -0.03 -4.01 -36.60
CA VAL A 609 -0.26 -4.95 -37.71
C VAL A 609 -1.22 -6.05 -37.27
N ASP A 610 -0.96 -6.67 -36.11
CA ASP A 610 -1.86 -7.67 -35.53
C ASP A 610 -3.24 -7.07 -35.24
N VAL A 611 -3.30 -5.81 -34.79
CA VAL A 611 -4.57 -5.09 -34.59
C VAL A 611 -5.36 -4.99 -35.89
N TRP A 612 -4.71 -4.66 -37.01
CA TRP A 612 -5.35 -4.60 -38.32
C TRP A 612 -5.88 -5.98 -38.74
N GLN A 613 -5.05 -7.00 -38.65
CA GLN A 613 -5.40 -8.37 -39.00
C GLN A 613 -6.53 -8.92 -38.12
N TYR A 614 -6.55 -8.58 -36.83
CA TYR A 614 -7.66 -8.87 -35.92
C TYR A 614 -8.97 -8.20 -36.38
N GLY A 615 -8.90 -6.97 -36.90
CA GLY A 615 -10.05 -6.29 -37.51
C GLY A 615 -10.62 -7.03 -38.73
N LEU A 616 -9.74 -7.59 -39.58
CA LEU A 616 -10.14 -8.43 -40.71
C LEU A 616 -10.73 -9.77 -40.25
N LEU A 617 -10.19 -10.36 -39.19
CA LEU A 617 -10.71 -11.57 -38.57
C LEU A 617 -12.12 -11.36 -38.01
N LEU A 618 -12.35 -10.25 -37.29
CA LEU A 618 -13.69 -9.87 -36.81
C LEU A 618 -14.68 -9.71 -37.97
N ALA A 619 -14.24 -9.13 -39.10
CA ALA A 619 -15.07 -9.03 -40.30
C ALA A 619 -15.40 -10.43 -40.86
N GLY A 620 -14.45 -11.37 -40.85
CA GLY A 620 -14.68 -12.78 -41.21
C GLY A 620 -15.72 -13.45 -40.29
N MET A 621 -15.63 -13.23 -38.98
CA MET A 621 -16.57 -13.78 -38.00
C MET A 621 -17.99 -13.24 -38.18
N VAL A 622 -18.14 -11.91 -38.30
CA VAL A 622 -19.44 -11.24 -38.50
C VAL A 622 -20.10 -11.64 -39.81
N THR A 623 -19.31 -12.02 -40.81
CA THR A 623 -19.82 -12.40 -42.14
C THR A 623 -19.82 -13.91 -42.37
N LEU A 624 -19.43 -14.73 -41.39
CA LEU A 624 -19.27 -16.18 -41.52
C LEU A 624 -18.44 -16.55 -42.77
N ASN A 625 -17.28 -15.89 -42.93
CA ASN A 625 -16.38 -16.00 -44.08
C ASN A 625 -17.02 -15.69 -45.45
N SER A 626 -18.14 -14.98 -45.49
CA SER A 626 -18.77 -14.56 -46.76
C SER A 626 -18.19 -13.28 -47.34
N ALA A 627 -17.58 -12.43 -46.51
CA ALA A 627 -16.89 -11.24 -47.00
C ALA A 627 -15.65 -11.63 -47.79
N LYS A 628 -15.53 -11.06 -48.99
CA LYS A 628 -14.24 -11.05 -49.69
C LYS A 628 -13.26 -10.20 -48.87
N PRO A 629 -12.01 -10.63 -48.66
CA PRO A 629 -10.99 -9.78 -48.07
C PRO A 629 -10.89 -8.47 -48.86
N LEU A 630 -10.41 -7.40 -48.20
CA LEU A 630 -10.01 -6.16 -48.87
C LEU A 630 -8.86 -6.47 -49.85
N LEU A 631 -9.17 -7.02 -51.02
CA LEU A 631 -8.19 -7.54 -51.99
C LEU A 631 -8.25 -6.77 -53.30
N CYS A 632 -7.05 -6.39 -53.76
CA CYS A 632 -6.72 -5.76 -55.04
C CYS A 632 -7.12 -4.29 -55.22
N LEU A 633 -6.80 -3.44 -54.24
CA LEU A 633 -6.71 -2.01 -54.50
C LEU A 633 -5.26 -1.57 -54.38
N GLN A 634 -4.61 -1.55 -55.54
CA GLN A 634 -3.40 -0.79 -55.78
C GLN A 634 -3.78 0.68 -55.59
N THR A 635 -3.67 1.19 -54.36
CA THR A 635 -4.25 2.50 -54.04
C THR A 635 -3.32 3.36 -53.21
N ASP A 636 -3.10 4.55 -53.75
CA ASP A 636 -2.68 5.74 -53.04
C ASP A 636 -3.36 5.84 -51.67
N ILE A 637 -2.54 6.04 -50.63
CA ILE A 637 -2.92 6.13 -49.21
C ILE A 637 -4.15 7.05 -49.00
N VAL A 638 -4.31 8.07 -49.85
CA VAL A 638 -5.35 9.11 -49.79
C VAL A 638 -6.78 8.56 -49.84
N PHE A 639 -7.03 7.39 -50.44
CA PHE A 639 -8.38 6.81 -50.54
C PHE A 639 -8.67 5.66 -49.56
N THR A 640 -7.68 5.26 -48.75
CA THR A 640 -7.77 4.09 -47.88
C THR A 640 -8.94 4.16 -46.90
N ASP A 641 -9.15 5.30 -46.22
CA ASP A 641 -10.24 5.44 -45.25
C ASP A 641 -11.63 5.38 -45.90
N ARG A 642 -11.77 5.85 -47.14
CA ARG A 642 -13.01 5.72 -47.91
C ARG A 642 -13.30 4.26 -48.25
N LEU A 643 -12.27 3.50 -48.57
CA LEU A 643 -12.38 2.06 -48.84
C LEU A 643 -12.73 1.26 -47.58
N ILE A 644 -12.07 1.57 -46.45
CA ILE A 644 -12.40 0.97 -45.15
C ILE A 644 -13.86 1.24 -44.79
N LYS A 645 -14.34 2.48 -44.99
CA LYS A 645 -15.72 2.84 -44.70
C LYS A 645 -16.71 2.10 -45.60
N ASN A 646 -16.44 2.02 -46.90
CA ASN A 646 -17.25 1.26 -47.85
C ASN A 646 -17.30 -0.23 -47.51
N PHE A 647 -16.16 -0.82 -47.19
CA PHE A 647 -16.04 -2.20 -46.74
C PHE A 647 -16.85 -2.44 -45.47
N TYR A 648 -16.66 -1.61 -44.44
CA TYR A 648 -17.42 -1.70 -43.20
C TYR A 648 -18.95 -1.63 -43.43
N THR A 649 -19.40 -0.73 -44.31
CA THR A 649 -20.82 -0.61 -44.66
C THR A 649 -21.36 -1.82 -45.41
N SER A 650 -20.53 -2.54 -46.18
CA SER A 650 -20.94 -3.73 -46.94
C SER A 650 -20.85 -5.04 -46.14
N LEU A 651 -20.25 -5.03 -44.93
CA LEU A 651 -20.18 -6.22 -44.08
C LEU A 651 -21.57 -6.68 -43.63
N SER A 652 -21.98 -7.85 -44.09
CA SER A 652 -23.17 -8.59 -43.65
C SER A 652 -22.92 -10.06 -43.92
N SER A 653 -23.47 -10.95 -43.09
CA SER A 653 -23.45 -12.39 -43.35
C SER A 653 -24.36 -12.80 -44.52
N GLY A 654 -25.26 -11.91 -44.94
CA GLY A 654 -26.36 -12.20 -45.86
C GLY A 654 -27.52 -12.95 -45.20
N ILE A 655 -27.43 -13.27 -43.90
CA ILE A 655 -28.41 -14.05 -43.14
C ILE A 655 -29.15 -13.09 -42.18
N ARG A 656 -30.39 -12.73 -42.54
CA ARG A 656 -31.18 -11.70 -41.83
C ARG A 656 -31.40 -11.96 -40.34
N GLN A 657 -31.48 -13.24 -39.94
CA GLN A 657 -31.69 -13.63 -38.54
C GLN A 657 -30.41 -13.51 -37.70
N PHE A 658 -29.23 -13.63 -38.32
CA PHE A 658 -27.95 -13.63 -37.61
C PHE A 658 -27.36 -12.22 -37.45
N ASP A 659 -27.45 -11.38 -38.50
CA ASP A 659 -26.86 -10.03 -38.53
C ASP A 659 -27.20 -9.14 -37.31
N PRO A 660 -28.44 -9.13 -36.76
CA PRO A 660 -28.76 -8.33 -35.57
C PRO A 660 -27.92 -8.71 -34.34
N TYR A 661 -27.66 -10.01 -34.15
CA TYR A 661 -26.94 -10.52 -32.97
C TYR A 661 -25.44 -10.23 -33.00
N VAL A 662 -24.86 -9.97 -34.18
CA VAL A 662 -23.43 -9.66 -34.34
C VAL A 662 -23.14 -8.17 -34.59
N SER A 663 -24.17 -7.32 -34.49
CA SER A 663 -24.06 -5.87 -34.70
C SER A 663 -23.13 -5.19 -33.68
N SER A 664 -23.16 -5.63 -32.43
CA SER A 664 -22.25 -5.23 -31.35
C SER A 664 -20.79 -5.53 -31.70
N LEU A 665 -20.51 -6.75 -32.17
CA LEU A 665 -19.18 -7.15 -32.59
C LEU A 665 -18.72 -6.37 -33.83
N LYS A 666 -19.61 -6.21 -34.82
CA LYS A 666 -19.38 -5.40 -36.02
C LYS A 666 -18.91 -3.99 -35.64
N SER A 667 -19.55 -3.34 -34.67
CA SER A 667 -19.20 -1.97 -34.24
C SER A 667 -17.74 -1.80 -33.79
N LYS A 668 -17.07 -2.87 -33.34
CA LYS A 668 -15.69 -2.84 -32.84
C LYS A 668 -14.64 -2.97 -33.97
N ILE A 669 -15.04 -3.33 -35.19
CA ILE A 669 -14.13 -3.46 -36.35
C ILE A 669 -13.42 -2.12 -36.65
N LEU A 670 -14.11 -0.99 -36.51
CA LEU A 670 -13.54 0.34 -36.78
C LEU A 670 -12.51 0.79 -35.73
N MET A 671 -12.42 0.11 -34.58
CA MET A 671 -11.31 0.33 -33.64
C MET A 671 -9.99 -0.24 -34.16
N CYS A 672 -10.08 -1.20 -35.09
CA CYS A 672 -8.96 -1.95 -35.64
C CYS A 672 -8.54 -1.44 -37.02
N LEU A 673 -9.52 -1.11 -37.88
CA LEU A 673 -9.29 -0.71 -39.26
C LEU A 673 -9.19 0.83 -39.39
N SER A 674 -7.97 1.34 -39.53
CA SER A 674 -7.69 2.74 -39.89
C SER A 674 -6.45 2.83 -40.77
N SER A 675 -6.44 3.79 -41.71
CA SER A 675 -5.28 4.11 -42.55
C SER A 675 -4.03 4.51 -41.77
N THR A 676 -4.21 5.05 -40.56
CA THR A 676 -3.13 5.54 -39.70
C THR A 676 -2.97 4.64 -38.47
N THR A 677 -1.74 4.22 -38.20
CA THR A 677 -1.42 3.32 -37.08
C THR A 677 -1.83 3.88 -35.72
N ARG A 678 -1.64 5.19 -35.51
CA ARG A 678 -2.00 5.89 -34.24
C ARG A 678 -3.49 5.92 -33.93
N ASN A 679 -4.34 5.78 -34.95
CA ASN A 679 -5.79 5.79 -34.75
C ASN A 679 -6.34 4.40 -34.42
N ARG A 680 -5.54 3.34 -34.59
CA ARG A 680 -5.92 1.99 -34.18
C ARG A 680 -5.81 1.89 -32.67
N SER A 681 -6.81 1.25 -32.05
CA SER A 681 -6.80 0.98 -30.61
C SER A 681 -5.79 -0.11 -30.26
N THR A 682 -5.27 -0.10 -29.03
CA THR A 682 -4.43 -1.20 -28.53
C THR A 682 -5.27 -2.45 -28.25
N MET A 683 -4.66 -3.63 -28.32
CA MET A 683 -5.37 -4.89 -28.03
C MET A 683 -5.97 -4.93 -26.62
N ARG A 684 -5.27 -4.41 -25.59
CA ARG A 684 -5.85 -4.27 -24.24
C ARG A 684 -7.12 -3.41 -24.19
N ARG A 685 -7.20 -2.36 -25.01
CA ARG A 685 -8.41 -1.53 -25.08
C ARG A 685 -9.53 -2.28 -25.79
N ILE A 686 -9.21 -2.97 -26.89
CA ILE A 686 -10.16 -3.78 -27.66
C ILE A 686 -10.72 -4.92 -26.80
N GLU A 687 -9.86 -5.63 -26.05
CA GLU A 687 -10.24 -6.68 -25.09
C GLU A 687 -11.28 -6.16 -24.07
N LYS A 688 -11.01 -5.01 -23.44
CA LYS A 688 -11.93 -4.37 -22.49
C LYS A 688 -13.26 -3.95 -23.11
N GLU A 689 -13.23 -3.50 -24.37
CA GLU A 689 -14.43 -3.08 -25.08
C GLU A 689 -15.28 -4.28 -25.51
N ILE A 690 -14.66 -5.41 -25.88
CA ILE A 690 -15.36 -6.64 -26.24
C ILE A 690 -16.01 -7.31 -25.02
N ILE A 691 -15.31 -7.38 -23.87
CA ILE A 691 -15.89 -7.95 -22.64
C ILE A 691 -17.04 -7.10 -22.10
N SER A 692 -17.02 -5.78 -22.36
CA SER A 692 -18.08 -4.86 -21.94
C SER A 692 -19.34 -4.92 -22.82
N LEU A 693 -19.34 -5.70 -23.91
CA LEU A 693 -20.51 -5.86 -24.77
C LEU A 693 -21.60 -6.60 -24.00
N ASN A 694 -22.68 -5.89 -23.70
CA ASN A 694 -23.86 -6.49 -23.09
C ASN A 694 -24.59 -7.34 -24.14
N PHE A 695 -24.52 -8.66 -24.02
CA PHE A 695 -25.18 -9.59 -24.93
C PHE A 695 -26.66 -9.76 -24.54
N SER A 696 -27.42 -8.67 -24.61
CA SER A 696 -28.88 -8.71 -24.47
C SER A 696 -29.50 -9.01 -25.83
N ALA A 697 -30.35 -10.04 -25.91
CA ALA A 697 -31.13 -10.32 -27.11
C ALA A 697 -31.86 -9.04 -27.58
N PRO A 698 -31.91 -8.74 -28.89
CA PRO A 698 -32.65 -7.60 -29.39
C PRO A 698 -34.11 -7.72 -28.94
N VAL A 699 -34.56 -6.72 -28.19
CA VAL A 699 -35.91 -6.65 -27.62
C VAL A 699 -36.92 -6.51 -28.77
N SER A 700 -37.37 -7.65 -29.29
CA SER A 700 -38.63 -7.81 -30.00
C SER A 700 -39.27 -9.16 -29.68
N MET A 701 -39.26 -9.55 -28.40
CA MET A 701 -40.14 -10.59 -27.89
C MET A 701 -41.26 -9.89 -27.10
N ALA A 702 -42.24 -9.38 -27.85
CA ALA A 702 -43.54 -9.08 -27.27
C ALA A 702 -44.20 -10.41 -26.91
N GLY A 703 -44.12 -10.80 -25.63
CA GLY A 703 -44.85 -11.94 -25.12
C GLY A 703 -44.09 -12.70 -24.06
N THR A 704 -44.64 -12.65 -22.84
CA THR A 704 -44.34 -13.50 -21.69
C THR A 704 -42.98 -13.31 -21.03
N SER A 705 -43.02 -12.44 -20.03
CA SER A 705 -42.25 -12.50 -18.80
C SER A 705 -42.19 -13.91 -18.17
N SER A 706 -41.12 -14.12 -17.42
CA SER A 706 -40.82 -15.20 -16.48
C SER A 706 -40.32 -16.53 -17.08
N VAL A 707 -39.07 -16.87 -16.76
CA VAL A 707 -38.65 -18.05 -15.98
C VAL A 707 -37.15 -18.30 -16.23
N LEU A 708 -36.33 -18.15 -15.16
CA LEU A 708 -35.01 -18.76 -14.85
C LEU A 708 -33.90 -18.61 -15.92
N LEU A 709 -32.70 -18.07 -15.67
CA LEU A 709 -31.82 -18.01 -14.48
C LEU A 709 -30.89 -16.81 -14.63
#